data_AF-A0A1Y4NSZ5-F1
#
_entry.id   AF-A0A1Y4NSZ5-F1
#
_cell.length_a   1.000
_cell.length_b   1.000
_cell.length_c   1.000
_cell.angle_alpha   90.00
_cell.angle_beta   90.00
_cell.angle_gamma   90.00
#
_symmetry.space_group_name_H-M   'P 1'
#
loop_
_entity.id
_entity.type
_entity.pdbx_description
1 polymer ?
#
loop_
_entity_poly.entity_id
_entity_poly.type
_entity_poly.pdbx_seq_one_letter_code
_entity_poly.pdbx_strand_id
1 'polypeptide(L)'
;MKTLEYRRNTGMTETVKKQPETGFNTYKNLPYRADLDTCDYVVAGIGFDSATSGSPGTRFAPDAIRNCYWKHMGYNQNLEVETSLASGTDYGNIEVKHGYILPSFHMITSAMKEFLSHGVVTVILGGDHSVTLPELRAIKEYYGPVALVHFDSHRDVRCFGTKYDHGTPFSRAVEEGLIDCEHSIQIGMRGGFHSKEYYDFAKDRGMKVIHAYELLDMKADAVIDTILKQVGNAPCFLTFDIDFLDPAAAPGTGTPVVGGPETTLARQIIRGIASLLDIKGFDIVEVAPDLDSGGLTCQAADGILVDMIGSIAKRKELGTLRRGSGVPLFPDTEEKTKEFEEKNLAEQGDIPAFPSTGIHTFMGFPHSRDISGADAVIYGMPYDCATSNRPGTRFAPREIRKCWGFSNYDIEFQFNARENFTGIDYGDFDIPYQNVHETILAVTSQLDQILSETDGVTIGVGGDHALTFAELRSMKKKYGPMAFIHFDSHTDTWDAPDGDGNCLITHGTPFRLAINNGSLDAAHGIQIGLRSGGKTDHDFALSHGMKIIKAQELHKISLESAAQRIRDTVGDCPVFVTFDIDFIDPAYAPGTGTPIAGGFTTAEALKLLRLALPGLNIKGFDLVEVAPQYDTGNITTLAGARIISEFLSIASYNKNVLKQTVSPQG
;
A
#
# COMPACT_ATOMS: atom_id res chain seq x y z
N MET A 1 14.38 60.74 -37.12
CA MET A 1 15.81 60.56 -37.40
C MET A 1 16.63 61.17 -36.27
N LYS A 2 17.16 60.34 -35.38
CA LYS A 2 18.52 60.46 -34.80
C LYS A 2 18.84 59.15 -34.09
N THR A 3 19.94 58.58 -34.53
CA THR A 3 20.54 57.29 -34.22
C THR A 3 21.07 57.26 -32.79
N LEU A 4 20.88 56.14 -32.10
CA LEU A 4 21.73 55.71 -30.98
C LEU A 4 22.27 54.33 -31.34
N GLU A 5 23.49 54.33 -31.87
CA GLU A 5 24.32 53.13 -32.01
C GLU A 5 24.74 52.66 -30.61
N TYR A 6 24.41 51.42 -30.25
CA TYR A 6 25.13 50.71 -29.20
C TYR A 6 26.15 49.79 -29.86
N ARG A 7 27.43 50.18 -29.75
CA ARG A 7 28.58 49.44 -30.26
C ARG A 7 28.74 48.12 -29.52
N ARG A 8 28.89 47.04 -30.29
CA ARG A 8 29.53 45.78 -29.88
C ARG A 8 30.99 46.05 -29.51
N ASN A 9 31.41 45.64 -28.31
CA ASN A 9 32.57 44.76 -28.07
C ASN A 9 32.95 44.73 -26.58
N THR A 10 32.72 43.61 -25.92
CA THR A 10 33.70 42.92 -25.05
C THR A 10 33.28 41.47 -24.93
N GLY A 11 34.22 40.54 -25.15
CA GLY A 11 33.96 39.11 -25.28
C GLY A 11 33.36 38.48 -24.03
N MET A 12 32.14 37.96 -24.18
CA MET A 12 31.60 36.88 -23.36
C MET A 12 30.99 35.89 -24.35
N THR A 13 31.68 34.79 -24.60
CA THR A 13 31.01 33.54 -24.96
C THR A 13 30.26 33.06 -23.72
N GLU A 14 29.17 33.75 -23.38
CA GLU A 14 28.13 33.14 -22.58
C GLU A 14 27.55 32.03 -23.44
N THR A 15 27.97 30.81 -23.15
CA THR A 15 27.15 29.64 -23.41
C THR A 15 25.81 29.94 -22.76
N VAL A 16 24.84 30.37 -23.57
CA VAL A 16 23.44 30.37 -23.17
C VAL A 16 23.19 28.93 -22.72
N LYS A 17 23.16 28.70 -21.41
CA LYS A 17 22.70 27.42 -20.85
C LYS A 17 21.32 27.24 -21.46
N LYS A 18 21.19 26.30 -22.40
CA LYS A 18 19.89 25.96 -23.00
C LYS A 18 18.92 25.81 -21.84
N GLN A 19 17.75 26.45 -21.96
CA GLN A 19 16.72 26.22 -20.97
C GLN A 19 16.45 24.71 -20.91
N PRO A 20 16.32 24.12 -19.71
CA PRO A 20 16.15 22.67 -19.54
C PRO A 20 14.95 22.11 -20.32
N GLU A 21 14.01 22.98 -20.69
CA GLU A 21 12.74 22.68 -21.35
C GLU A 21 12.83 22.66 -22.89
N THR A 22 14.02 22.81 -23.49
CA THR A 22 14.21 22.86 -24.95
C THR A 22 15.04 21.68 -25.47
N GLY A 23 14.44 20.76 -26.23
CA GLY A 23 15.13 19.61 -26.82
C GLY A 23 14.26 18.35 -26.89
N PHE A 24 14.84 17.22 -27.30
CA PHE A 24 14.21 15.91 -27.12
C PHE A 24 14.17 15.58 -25.64
N ASN A 25 13.03 15.06 -25.17
CA ASN A 25 12.83 14.74 -23.77
C ASN A 25 13.49 13.40 -23.41
N THR A 26 14.80 13.40 -23.21
CA THR A 26 15.53 12.28 -22.61
C THR A 26 15.53 12.38 -21.09
N TYR A 27 15.71 11.24 -20.41
CA TYR A 27 15.83 11.17 -18.97
C TYR A 27 17.00 12.05 -18.51
N LYS A 28 16.69 13.05 -17.67
CA LYS A 28 17.67 14.00 -17.10
C LYS A 28 18.60 14.65 -18.13
N ASN A 29 18.09 14.91 -19.35
CA ASN A 29 18.86 15.48 -20.46
C ASN A 29 20.12 14.68 -20.81
N LEU A 30 20.12 13.36 -20.55
CA LEU A 30 21.21 12.48 -20.99
C LEU A 30 21.33 12.51 -22.52
N PRO A 31 22.55 12.29 -23.07
CA PRO A 31 22.72 12.05 -24.49
C PRO A 31 21.76 10.96 -24.98
N TYR A 32 21.21 11.13 -26.18
CA TYR A 32 20.37 10.13 -26.81
C TYR A 32 21.21 9.17 -27.65
N ARG A 33 21.19 7.88 -27.32
CA ARG A 33 21.92 6.80 -28.00
C ARG A 33 23.40 7.12 -28.27
N ALA A 34 24.11 7.56 -27.24
CA ALA A 34 25.57 7.61 -27.26
C ALA A 34 26.17 6.20 -27.39
N ASP A 35 27.42 6.15 -27.83
CA ASP A 35 28.19 4.90 -27.92
C ASP A 35 28.29 4.23 -26.54
N LEU A 36 27.71 3.03 -26.42
CA LEU A 36 27.62 2.29 -25.17
C LEU A 36 29.00 1.86 -24.65
N ASP A 37 30.03 1.71 -25.49
CA ASP A 37 31.39 1.39 -25.04
C ASP A 37 31.98 2.50 -24.18
N THR A 38 31.55 3.74 -24.42
CA THR A 38 31.96 4.95 -23.69
C THR A 38 31.12 5.24 -22.43
N CYS A 39 30.06 4.46 -22.21
CA CYS A 39 29.13 4.65 -21.11
C CYS A 39 29.47 3.73 -19.92
N ASP A 40 29.13 4.19 -18.72
CA ASP A 40 29.09 3.37 -17.51
C ASP A 40 27.70 2.77 -17.29
N TYR A 41 26.64 3.45 -17.76
CA TYR A 41 25.27 3.00 -17.64
C TYR A 41 24.40 3.40 -18.84
N VAL A 42 23.28 2.70 -19.01
CA VAL A 42 22.26 3.00 -20.02
C VAL A 42 20.89 3.13 -19.35
N VAL A 43 20.14 4.16 -19.73
CA VAL A 43 18.73 4.33 -19.36
C VAL A 43 17.86 3.89 -20.52
N ALA A 44 16.90 3.01 -20.30
CA ALA A 44 15.92 2.61 -21.30
C ALA A 44 14.55 2.41 -20.68
N GLY A 45 13.48 2.58 -21.46
CA GLY A 45 12.11 2.40 -20.99
C GLY A 45 11.46 1.12 -21.49
N ILE A 46 10.64 0.47 -20.68
CA ILE A 46 9.78 -0.64 -21.11
C ILE A 46 8.32 -0.22 -20.94
N GLY A 47 7.68 0.21 -22.04
CA GLY A 47 6.28 0.61 -22.03
C GLY A 47 5.33 -0.59 -22.14
N PHE A 48 5.22 -1.42 -21.10
CA PHE A 48 4.47 -2.69 -21.14
C PHE A 48 3.61 -2.92 -19.89
N ASP A 49 2.33 -3.24 -20.06
CA ASP A 49 1.42 -3.59 -18.94
C ASP A 49 0.46 -4.74 -19.30
N SER A 50 0.83 -5.58 -20.29
CA SER A 50 -0.07 -6.63 -20.79
C SER A 50 -0.16 -7.85 -19.86
N ALA A 51 0.61 -7.86 -18.77
CA ALA A 51 0.63 -8.90 -17.74
C ALA A 51 -0.01 -8.41 -16.41
N THR A 52 -0.53 -7.18 -16.39
CA THR A 52 -1.16 -6.56 -15.21
C THR A 52 -2.49 -7.24 -14.89
N SER A 53 -2.69 -7.53 -13.61
CA SER A 53 -3.91 -8.14 -13.09
C SER A 53 -4.79 -7.13 -12.33
N GLY A 54 -4.19 -6.06 -11.81
CA GLY A 54 -4.85 -4.89 -11.22
C GLY A 54 -5.23 -3.82 -12.24
N SER A 55 -5.09 -2.55 -11.85
CA SER A 55 -5.35 -1.42 -12.74
C SER A 55 -4.20 -1.25 -13.75
N PRO A 56 -4.48 -1.16 -15.07
CA PRO A 56 -3.45 -0.94 -16.09
C PRO A 56 -2.96 0.52 -16.10
N GLY A 57 -1.97 0.82 -16.94
CA GLY A 57 -1.46 2.19 -17.15
C GLY A 57 0.07 2.29 -17.09
N THR A 58 0.76 1.23 -16.65
CA THR A 58 2.21 1.25 -16.44
C THR A 58 3.02 1.29 -17.74
N ARG A 59 2.37 1.03 -18.89
CA ARG A 59 2.96 1.24 -20.22
C ARG A 59 3.36 2.70 -20.50
N PHE A 60 2.76 3.67 -19.80
CA PHE A 60 3.05 5.10 -19.96
C PHE A 60 4.13 5.61 -18.99
N ALA A 61 4.56 4.77 -18.04
CA ALA A 61 5.58 5.11 -17.05
C ALA A 61 6.86 5.71 -17.64
N PRO A 62 7.49 5.12 -18.69
CA PRO A 62 8.81 5.59 -19.13
C PRO A 62 8.79 7.04 -19.57
N ASP A 63 7.72 7.45 -20.28
CA ASP A 63 7.58 8.81 -20.79
C ASP A 63 7.19 9.79 -19.68
N ALA A 64 6.33 9.36 -18.75
CA ALA A 64 5.95 10.17 -17.59
C ALA A 64 7.15 10.45 -16.67
N ILE A 65 7.95 9.43 -16.38
CA ILE A 65 9.18 9.56 -15.57
C ILE A 65 10.19 10.47 -16.28
N ARG A 66 10.39 10.31 -17.60
CA ARG A 66 11.22 11.25 -18.38
C ARG A 66 10.71 12.68 -18.26
N ASN A 67 9.40 12.89 -18.24
CA ASN A 67 8.75 14.19 -18.16
C ASN A 67 8.85 14.89 -16.80
N CYS A 68 9.34 14.24 -15.73
CA CYS A 68 9.52 14.87 -14.44
C CYS A 68 10.33 16.18 -14.53
N TYR A 69 9.92 17.19 -13.75
CA TYR A 69 10.31 18.59 -13.92
C TYR A 69 11.83 18.81 -13.82
N TRP A 70 12.49 18.19 -12.84
CA TRP A 70 13.91 18.45 -12.59
C TRP A 70 14.80 17.69 -13.57
N LYS A 71 15.32 18.36 -14.61
CA LYS A 71 16.12 17.70 -15.67
C LYS A 71 17.62 17.61 -15.40
N HIS A 72 18.11 18.13 -14.29
CA HIS A 72 19.55 18.15 -13.99
C HIS A 72 19.87 17.30 -12.74
N MET A 73 20.77 16.32 -12.86
CA MET A 73 21.18 15.50 -11.72
C MET A 73 22.21 16.21 -10.82
N GLY A 74 23.25 16.81 -11.40
CA GLY A 74 24.23 17.63 -10.67
C GLY A 74 24.98 16.88 -9.57
N TYR A 75 25.26 17.57 -8.46
CA TYR A 75 25.87 16.97 -7.26
C TYR A 75 24.80 16.26 -6.42
N ASN A 76 24.96 14.95 -6.18
CA ASN A 76 24.13 14.23 -5.23
C ASN A 76 24.66 14.49 -3.81
N GLN A 77 23.98 15.38 -3.08
CA GLN A 77 24.40 15.81 -1.74
C GLN A 77 24.38 14.70 -0.68
N ASN A 78 23.60 13.64 -0.88
CA ASN A 78 23.46 12.58 0.11
C ASN A 78 24.52 11.49 -0.07
N LEU A 79 24.92 11.23 -1.32
CA LEU A 79 26.02 10.34 -1.65
C LEU A 79 27.37 11.06 -1.73
N GLU A 80 27.34 12.39 -1.64
CA GLU A 80 28.49 13.28 -1.78
C GLU A 80 29.30 12.97 -3.04
N VAL A 81 28.66 13.05 -4.21
CA VAL A 81 29.28 12.73 -5.49
C VAL A 81 28.70 13.55 -6.65
N GLU A 82 29.55 13.97 -7.58
CA GLU A 82 29.13 14.54 -8.85
C GLU A 82 28.59 13.42 -9.76
N THR A 83 27.30 13.46 -10.13
CA THR A 83 26.72 12.39 -10.96
C THR A 83 27.36 12.32 -12.35
N SER A 84 27.98 13.43 -12.81
CA SER A 84 28.72 13.50 -14.06
C SER A 84 30.01 12.66 -14.11
N LEU A 85 30.46 12.12 -12.97
CA LEU A 85 31.57 11.17 -12.94
C LEU A 85 31.25 9.88 -13.69
N ALA A 86 29.98 9.44 -13.68
CA ALA A 86 29.50 8.31 -14.48
C ALA A 86 28.89 8.80 -15.79
N SER A 87 29.41 8.28 -16.90
CA SER A 87 28.88 8.53 -18.24
C SER A 87 27.63 7.68 -18.46
N GLY A 88 26.57 8.27 -18.98
CA GLY A 88 25.38 7.50 -19.34
C GLY A 88 24.66 8.07 -20.56
N THR A 89 23.77 7.25 -21.12
CA THR A 89 22.93 7.59 -22.28
C THR A 89 21.49 7.17 -22.03
N ASP A 90 20.54 7.91 -22.58
CA ASP A 90 19.16 7.45 -22.74
C ASP A 90 19.01 6.78 -24.12
N TYR A 91 18.57 5.53 -24.14
CA TYR A 91 18.43 4.73 -25.35
C TYR A 91 17.01 4.76 -25.94
N GLY A 92 16.10 5.48 -25.29
CA GLY A 92 14.67 5.52 -25.62
C GLY A 92 13.90 4.36 -25.00
N ASN A 93 12.79 3.96 -25.62
CA ASN A 93 12.00 2.82 -25.19
C ASN A 93 12.41 1.57 -25.97
N ILE A 94 12.50 0.44 -25.26
CA ILE A 94 12.62 -0.90 -25.83
C ILE A 94 11.31 -1.22 -26.55
N GLU A 95 11.42 -1.83 -27.73
CA GLU A 95 10.25 -2.22 -28.50
C GLU A 95 9.53 -3.40 -27.82
N VAL A 96 8.21 -3.32 -27.72
CA VAL A 96 7.35 -4.36 -27.14
C VAL A 96 6.13 -4.60 -28.01
N LYS A 97 5.52 -5.78 -27.89
CA LYS A 97 4.32 -6.17 -28.61
C LYS A 97 3.11 -6.21 -27.66
N HIS A 98 2.42 -5.09 -27.55
CA HIS A 98 1.22 -4.95 -26.72
C HIS A 98 0.21 -6.08 -26.94
N GLY A 99 -0.31 -6.65 -25.83
CA GLY A 99 -1.22 -7.80 -25.84
C GLY A 99 -0.53 -9.16 -26.02
N TYR A 100 0.79 -9.19 -26.22
CA TYR A 100 1.57 -10.42 -26.39
C TYR A 100 2.76 -10.46 -25.44
N ILE A 101 2.59 -11.16 -24.32
CA ILE A 101 3.58 -11.24 -23.23
C ILE A 101 4.90 -11.84 -23.71
N LEU A 102 4.87 -13.07 -24.24
CA LEU A 102 6.09 -13.79 -24.61
C LEU A 102 6.90 -13.12 -25.75
N PRO A 103 6.28 -12.67 -26.85
CA PRO A 103 7.00 -11.85 -27.84
C PRO A 103 7.63 -10.59 -27.25
N SER A 104 6.95 -9.90 -26.33
CA SER A 104 7.52 -8.73 -25.66
C SER A 104 8.72 -9.11 -24.80
N PHE A 105 8.63 -10.20 -24.04
CA PHE A 105 9.75 -10.71 -23.25
C PHE A 105 10.98 -11.04 -24.11
N HIS A 106 10.78 -11.61 -25.30
CA HIS A 106 11.88 -11.87 -26.24
C HIS A 106 12.57 -10.57 -26.70
N MET A 107 11.78 -9.55 -27.04
CA MET A 107 12.30 -8.25 -27.49
C MET A 107 13.04 -7.52 -26.35
N ILE A 108 12.50 -7.57 -25.13
CA ILE A 108 13.15 -7.05 -23.92
C ILE A 108 14.48 -7.75 -23.66
N THR A 109 14.46 -9.09 -23.65
CA THR A 109 15.68 -9.90 -23.44
C THR A 109 16.75 -9.54 -24.48
N SER A 110 16.37 -9.40 -25.74
CA SER A 110 17.29 -9.08 -26.85
C SER A 110 17.93 -7.70 -26.69
N ALA A 111 17.13 -6.68 -26.36
CA ALA A 111 17.63 -5.33 -26.10
C ALA A 111 18.57 -5.29 -24.87
N MET A 112 18.21 -6.01 -23.81
CA MET A 112 19.06 -6.13 -22.62
C MET A 112 20.39 -6.80 -22.93
N LYS A 113 20.41 -7.86 -23.75
CA LYS A 113 21.66 -8.50 -24.20
C LYS A 113 22.54 -7.54 -25.00
N GLU A 114 21.97 -6.68 -25.84
CA GLU A 114 22.72 -5.62 -26.56
C GLU A 114 23.45 -4.72 -25.56
N PHE A 115 22.74 -4.21 -24.55
CA PHE A 115 23.34 -3.35 -23.52
C PHE A 115 24.45 -4.07 -22.75
N LEU A 116 24.16 -5.27 -22.25
CA LEU A 116 25.07 -6.05 -21.42
C LEU A 116 26.35 -6.46 -22.15
N SER A 117 26.30 -6.60 -23.49
CA SER A 117 27.49 -6.85 -24.31
C SER A 117 28.53 -5.72 -24.28
N HIS A 118 28.15 -4.52 -23.84
CA HIS A 118 29.06 -3.37 -23.67
C HIS A 118 29.48 -3.16 -22.20
N GLY A 119 29.05 -4.07 -21.31
CA GLY A 119 29.41 -4.07 -19.89
C GLY A 119 28.85 -2.89 -19.10
N VAL A 120 27.85 -2.18 -19.63
CA VAL A 120 27.16 -1.07 -18.94
C VAL A 120 26.21 -1.60 -17.86
N VAL A 121 25.97 -0.78 -16.83
CA VAL A 121 24.88 -1.02 -15.86
C VAL A 121 23.55 -0.59 -16.50
N THR A 122 22.53 -1.44 -16.46
CA THR A 122 21.20 -1.11 -16.99
C THR A 122 20.37 -0.35 -15.96
N VAL A 123 19.63 0.67 -16.40
CA VAL A 123 18.66 1.43 -15.60
C VAL A 123 17.35 1.48 -16.37
N ILE A 124 16.39 0.65 -15.98
CA ILE A 124 15.15 0.47 -16.71
C ILE A 124 14.01 1.25 -16.07
N LEU A 125 13.21 1.91 -16.92
CA LEU A 125 12.06 2.70 -16.54
C LEU A 125 10.77 1.99 -16.96
N GLY A 126 9.91 1.68 -15.99
CA GLY A 126 8.51 1.38 -16.23
C GLY A 126 8.17 -0.05 -16.61
N GLY A 127 6.91 -0.20 -16.96
CA GLY A 127 6.26 -1.49 -17.18
C GLY A 127 5.68 -2.07 -15.89
N ASP A 128 4.81 -3.06 -16.04
CA ASP A 128 4.41 -3.92 -14.92
C ASP A 128 5.58 -4.82 -14.49
N HIS A 129 5.55 -5.37 -13.28
CA HIS A 129 6.68 -6.10 -12.70
C HIS A 129 7.06 -7.38 -13.48
N SER A 130 6.22 -7.82 -14.42
CA SER A 130 6.56 -8.96 -15.28
C SER A 130 7.78 -8.71 -16.18
N VAL A 131 8.10 -7.44 -16.47
CA VAL A 131 9.23 -7.06 -17.34
C VAL A 131 10.59 -7.37 -16.73
N THR A 132 10.67 -7.53 -15.41
CA THR A 132 11.92 -7.91 -14.72
C THR A 132 12.36 -9.34 -15.05
N LEU A 133 11.43 -10.24 -15.41
CA LEU A 133 11.78 -11.62 -15.80
C LEU A 133 12.68 -11.68 -17.05
N PRO A 134 12.33 -11.07 -18.21
CA PRO A 134 13.23 -11.03 -19.37
C PRO A 134 14.52 -10.24 -19.12
N GLU A 135 14.53 -9.25 -18.22
CA GLU A 135 15.77 -8.59 -17.79
C GLU A 135 16.71 -9.58 -17.08
N LEU A 136 16.20 -10.35 -16.11
CA LEU A 136 16.97 -11.36 -15.39
C LEU A 136 17.48 -12.48 -16.31
N ARG A 137 16.71 -12.85 -17.34
CA ARG A 137 17.17 -13.82 -18.36
C ARG A 137 18.42 -13.32 -19.08
N ALA A 138 18.44 -12.05 -19.48
CA ALA A 138 19.62 -11.45 -20.11
C ALA A 138 20.78 -11.32 -19.12
N ILE A 139 20.52 -10.85 -17.90
CA ILE A 139 21.53 -10.69 -16.84
C ILE A 139 22.25 -12.00 -16.51
N LYS A 140 21.51 -13.11 -16.41
CA LYS A 140 22.08 -14.44 -16.13
C LYS A 140 23.12 -14.85 -17.17
N GLU A 141 22.91 -14.52 -18.44
CA GLU A 141 23.83 -14.88 -19.51
C GLU A 141 25.21 -14.24 -19.33
N TYR A 142 25.29 -13.04 -18.75
CA TYR A 142 26.54 -12.28 -18.59
C TYR A 142 27.16 -12.41 -17.19
N TYR A 143 26.36 -12.68 -16.16
CA TYR A 143 26.81 -12.66 -14.76
C TYR A 143 26.54 -13.96 -13.99
N GLY A 144 25.82 -14.92 -14.58
CA GLY A 144 25.28 -16.07 -13.86
C GLY A 144 24.09 -15.68 -12.99
N PRO A 145 23.58 -16.59 -12.14
CA PRO A 145 22.53 -16.25 -11.18
C PRO A 145 22.98 -15.07 -10.30
N VAL A 146 22.09 -14.09 -10.12
CA VAL A 146 22.36 -12.89 -9.34
C VAL A 146 21.52 -12.86 -8.07
N ALA A 147 22.01 -12.22 -7.01
CA ALA A 147 21.18 -11.89 -5.86
C ALA A 147 20.10 -10.88 -6.26
N LEU A 148 18.88 -11.08 -5.75
CA LEU A 148 17.76 -10.16 -5.96
C LEU A 148 17.60 -9.26 -4.73
N VAL A 149 17.61 -7.93 -4.95
CA VAL A 149 17.22 -6.94 -3.94
C VAL A 149 15.89 -6.35 -4.38
N HIS A 150 14.81 -6.77 -3.73
CA HIS A 150 13.45 -6.55 -4.20
C HIS A 150 12.65 -5.73 -3.19
N PHE A 151 12.28 -4.50 -3.59
CA PHE A 151 11.39 -3.61 -2.84
C PHE A 151 10.00 -3.66 -3.44
N ASP A 152 9.01 -4.12 -2.67
CA ASP A 152 7.64 -4.34 -3.16
C ASP A 152 6.67 -4.51 -1.97
N SER A 153 5.38 -4.31 -2.19
CA SER A 153 4.34 -4.71 -1.25
C SER A 153 3.94 -6.19 -1.39
N HIS A 154 4.25 -6.83 -2.51
CA HIS A 154 3.95 -8.19 -2.92
C HIS A 154 5.21 -9.06 -3.07
N ARG A 155 5.02 -10.38 -3.12
CA ARG A 155 6.13 -11.33 -3.31
C ARG A 155 6.43 -11.63 -4.77
N ASP A 156 5.44 -11.46 -5.65
CA ASP A 156 5.56 -11.74 -7.08
C ASP A 156 6.00 -13.17 -7.44
N VAL A 157 5.38 -14.10 -6.70
CA VAL A 157 5.51 -15.56 -6.87
C VAL A 157 4.17 -16.28 -7.12
N ARG A 158 3.07 -15.52 -7.26
CA ARG A 158 1.71 -16.02 -7.39
C ARG A 158 1.13 -15.77 -8.78
N CYS A 159 0.60 -16.85 -9.35
CA CYS A 159 -0.21 -16.79 -10.57
C CYS A 159 -1.65 -16.32 -10.27
N PHE A 160 -2.11 -15.33 -11.03
CA PHE A 160 -3.47 -14.78 -10.99
C PHE A 160 -4.31 -15.15 -12.22
N GLY A 161 -3.70 -15.67 -13.28
CA GLY A 161 -4.46 -16.14 -14.44
C GLY A 161 -3.64 -16.98 -15.42
N THR A 162 -2.50 -16.47 -15.86
CA THR A 162 -1.64 -17.18 -16.82
C THR A 162 -0.25 -17.42 -16.23
N LYS A 163 0.51 -18.35 -16.83
CA LYS A 163 1.86 -18.68 -16.38
C LYS A 163 2.79 -17.47 -16.23
N TYR A 164 2.56 -16.43 -17.02
CA TYR A 164 3.29 -15.17 -17.01
C TYR A 164 2.31 -14.03 -16.75
N ASP A 165 2.32 -13.54 -15.52
CA ASP A 165 1.67 -12.30 -15.10
C ASP A 165 2.63 -11.49 -14.22
N HIS A 166 2.28 -10.24 -13.90
CA HIS A 166 3.12 -9.38 -13.06
C HIS A 166 3.32 -9.92 -11.63
N GLY A 167 2.44 -10.81 -11.14
CA GLY A 167 2.60 -11.49 -9.87
C GLY A 167 3.44 -12.77 -9.92
N THR A 168 4.00 -13.18 -11.08
CA THR A 168 4.80 -14.41 -11.22
C THR A 168 6.30 -14.27 -11.52
N PRO A 169 6.90 -13.08 -11.77
CA PRO A 169 8.26 -13.00 -12.33
C PRO A 169 9.29 -13.75 -11.49
N PHE A 170 9.21 -13.72 -10.15
CA PHE A 170 10.20 -14.37 -9.30
C PHE A 170 9.97 -15.86 -9.09
N SER A 171 8.72 -16.34 -9.20
CA SER A 171 8.49 -17.79 -9.28
C SER A 171 9.16 -18.38 -10.53
N ARG A 172 9.04 -17.70 -11.68
CA ARG A 172 9.69 -18.11 -12.94
C ARG A 172 11.20 -17.94 -12.87
N ALA A 173 11.69 -16.85 -12.28
CA ALA A 173 13.11 -16.61 -12.13
C ALA A 173 13.79 -17.69 -11.26
N VAL A 174 13.14 -18.16 -10.21
CA VAL A 174 13.63 -19.30 -9.42
C VAL A 174 13.62 -20.60 -10.23
N GLU A 175 12.52 -20.91 -10.91
CA GLU A 175 12.39 -22.12 -11.74
C GLU A 175 13.44 -22.18 -12.87
N GLU A 176 13.74 -21.03 -13.47
CA GLU A 176 14.75 -20.87 -14.52
C GLU A 176 16.18 -20.72 -13.96
N GLY A 177 16.35 -20.67 -12.64
CA GLY A 177 17.64 -20.50 -11.95
C GLY A 177 18.33 -19.20 -12.32
N LEU A 178 17.58 -18.09 -12.40
CA LEU A 178 18.08 -16.74 -12.70
C LEU A 178 18.56 -16.00 -11.45
N ILE A 179 18.02 -16.37 -10.28
CA ILE A 179 18.34 -15.72 -9.02
C ILE A 179 19.03 -16.66 -8.04
N ASP A 180 20.02 -16.12 -7.32
CA ASP A 180 20.65 -16.75 -6.17
C ASP A 180 19.79 -16.49 -4.92
N CYS A 181 18.96 -17.47 -4.56
CA CYS A 181 17.99 -17.32 -3.49
C CYS A 181 18.65 -17.09 -2.12
N GLU A 182 19.80 -17.72 -1.83
CA GLU A 182 20.47 -17.63 -0.52
C GLU A 182 21.06 -16.25 -0.25
N HIS A 183 21.30 -15.46 -1.30
CA HIS A 183 21.77 -14.08 -1.21
C HIS A 183 20.69 -13.04 -1.53
N SER A 184 19.44 -13.48 -1.75
CA SER A 184 18.33 -12.60 -2.13
C SER A 184 17.52 -12.10 -0.92
N ILE A 185 16.91 -10.92 -1.06
CA ILE A 185 16.05 -10.30 -0.05
C ILE A 185 14.82 -9.62 -0.67
N GLN A 186 13.66 -9.81 -0.03
CA GLN A 186 12.40 -9.10 -0.32
C GLN A 186 12.02 -8.19 0.85
N ILE A 187 11.60 -6.96 0.56
CA ILE A 187 11.42 -5.89 1.55
C ILE A 187 10.08 -5.20 1.29
N GLY A 188 9.23 -5.08 2.32
CA GLY A 188 7.97 -4.33 2.26
C GLY A 188 6.70 -5.17 2.14
N MET A 189 6.83 -6.51 2.17
CA MET A 189 5.72 -7.46 2.01
C MET A 189 4.55 -7.17 2.97
N ARG A 190 3.34 -6.97 2.41
CA ARG A 190 2.07 -6.71 3.11
C ARG A 190 0.89 -7.20 2.28
N GLY A 191 -0.35 -6.88 2.66
CA GLY A 191 -1.54 -7.26 1.87
C GLY A 191 -2.14 -8.65 2.18
N GLY A 192 -1.34 -9.58 2.72
CA GLY A 192 -1.77 -10.96 3.00
C GLY A 192 -1.56 -11.92 1.82
N PHE A 193 -1.68 -13.23 2.05
CA PHE A 193 -1.49 -14.25 1.00
C PHE A 193 -2.74 -15.11 0.78
N HIS A 194 -2.76 -15.82 -0.35
CA HIS A 194 -3.84 -16.78 -0.65
C HIS A 194 -3.66 -18.12 0.05
N SER A 195 -2.43 -18.45 0.45
CA SER A 195 -2.12 -19.67 1.16
C SER A 195 -0.79 -19.56 1.88
N LYS A 196 -0.54 -20.50 2.79
CA LYS A 196 0.71 -20.59 3.54
C LYS A 196 1.89 -20.91 2.64
N GLU A 197 1.70 -21.68 1.56
CA GLU A 197 2.77 -22.03 0.62
C GLU A 197 3.37 -20.78 -0.06
N TYR A 198 2.52 -19.82 -0.44
CA TYR A 198 3.01 -18.54 -0.97
C TYR A 198 3.75 -17.71 0.08
N TYR A 199 3.31 -17.79 1.35
CA TYR A 199 4.01 -17.13 2.46
C TYR A 199 5.39 -17.74 2.70
N ASP A 200 5.51 -19.07 2.70
CA ASP A 200 6.76 -19.79 2.98
C ASP A 200 7.73 -19.82 1.79
N PHE A 201 7.28 -19.51 0.55
CA PHE A 201 8.06 -19.64 -0.69
C PHE A 201 9.51 -19.12 -0.57
N ALA A 202 9.67 -17.90 -0.08
CA ALA A 202 10.96 -17.23 0.07
C ALA A 202 11.82 -17.90 1.14
N LYS A 203 11.22 -18.18 2.30
CA LYS A 203 11.87 -18.81 3.46
C LYS A 203 12.40 -20.20 3.12
N ASP A 204 11.60 -21.01 2.43
CA ASP A 204 11.97 -22.39 2.04
C ASP A 204 13.14 -22.46 1.07
N ARG A 205 13.49 -21.33 0.43
CA ARG A 205 14.57 -21.19 -0.55
C ARG A 205 15.76 -20.39 -0.02
N GLY A 206 15.74 -20.01 1.26
CA GLY A 206 16.84 -19.25 1.89
C GLY A 206 16.83 -17.75 1.61
N MET A 207 15.77 -17.21 0.99
CA MET A 207 15.63 -15.76 0.79
C MET A 207 15.27 -15.07 2.11
N LYS A 208 15.86 -13.90 2.36
CA LYS A 208 15.46 -13.05 3.49
C LYS A 208 14.20 -12.28 3.14
N VAL A 209 13.33 -12.08 4.13
CA VAL A 209 12.14 -11.25 4.01
C VAL A 209 12.15 -10.23 5.15
N ILE A 210 11.81 -8.98 4.84
CA ILE A 210 11.44 -7.94 5.80
C ILE A 210 10.01 -7.52 5.47
N HIS A 211 9.06 -7.87 6.33
CA HIS A 211 7.66 -7.47 6.18
C HIS A 211 7.46 -5.99 6.52
N ALA A 212 6.40 -5.36 6.00
CA ALA A 212 6.12 -3.95 6.29
C ALA A 212 5.90 -3.66 7.78
N TYR A 213 5.28 -4.59 8.52
CA TYR A 213 5.09 -4.44 9.96
C TYR A 213 6.41 -4.52 10.74
N GLU A 214 7.40 -5.27 10.26
CA GLU A 214 8.76 -5.28 10.82
C GLU A 214 9.46 -3.97 10.46
N LEU A 215 9.33 -3.53 9.21
CA LEU A 215 9.94 -2.32 8.69
C LEU A 215 9.51 -1.07 9.46
N LEU A 216 8.24 -1.01 9.90
CA LEU A 216 7.70 0.08 10.72
C LEU A 216 8.51 0.31 12.01
N ASP A 217 9.04 -0.77 12.60
CA ASP A 217 9.82 -0.73 13.85
C ASP A 217 11.34 -0.64 13.60
N MET A 218 11.78 -0.73 12.35
CA MET A 218 13.20 -0.71 11.97
C MET A 218 13.68 0.70 11.60
N LYS A 219 14.85 1.06 12.11
CA LYS A 219 15.60 2.21 11.58
C LYS A 219 16.24 1.85 10.24
N ALA A 220 16.40 2.83 9.36
CA ALA A 220 17.00 2.64 8.05
C ALA A 220 18.35 1.90 8.11
N ASP A 221 19.24 2.25 9.04
CA ASP A 221 20.56 1.60 9.20
C ASP A 221 20.43 0.09 9.47
N ALA A 222 19.43 -0.34 10.24
CA ALA A 222 19.19 -1.76 10.51
C ALA A 222 18.69 -2.50 9.25
N VAL A 223 17.88 -1.83 8.42
CA VAL A 223 17.42 -2.36 7.13
C VAL A 223 18.61 -2.48 6.16
N ILE A 224 19.41 -1.43 6.04
CA ILE A 224 20.64 -1.39 5.24
C ILE A 224 21.58 -2.53 5.65
N ASP A 225 21.88 -2.66 6.95
CA ASP A 225 22.74 -3.73 7.47
C ASP A 225 22.21 -5.12 7.14
N THR A 226 20.89 -5.31 7.20
CA THR A 226 20.26 -6.60 6.88
C THR A 226 20.41 -6.94 5.40
N ILE A 227 20.20 -5.95 4.52
CA ILE A 227 20.38 -6.12 3.07
C ILE A 227 21.84 -6.44 2.75
N LEU A 228 22.79 -5.65 3.27
CA LEU A 228 24.21 -5.83 3.01
C LEU A 228 24.73 -7.20 3.48
N LYS A 229 24.25 -7.68 4.64
CA LYS A 229 24.61 -9.01 5.17
C LYS A 229 24.04 -10.14 4.32
N GLN A 230 22.80 -10.02 3.87
CA GLN A 230 22.16 -11.04 3.05
C GLN A 230 22.80 -11.14 1.66
N VAL A 231 22.99 -10.00 1.00
CA VAL A 231 23.54 -9.96 -0.38
C VAL A 231 25.04 -10.24 -0.39
N GLY A 232 25.77 -9.76 0.61
CA GLY A 232 27.22 -9.92 0.71
C GLY A 232 27.94 -9.33 -0.51
N ASN A 233 28.78 -10.14 -1.15
CA ASN A 233 29.54 -9.74 -2.35
C ASN A 233 28.97 -10.31 -3.65
N ALA A 234 27.77 -10.90 -3.61
CA ALA A 234 27.15 -11.48 -4.80
C ALA A 234 26.84 -10.37 -5.83
N PRO A 235 27.01 -10.62 -7.15
CA PRO A 235 26.46 -9.73 -8.15
C PRO A 235 24.95 -9.69 -7.97
N CYS A 236 24.34 -8.50 -8.01
CA CYS A 236 22.92 -8.36 -7.71
C CYS A 236 22.16 -7.54 -8.75
N PHE A 237 20.86 -7.79 -8.82
CA PHE A 237 19.89 -6.99 -9.54
C PHE A 237 18.96 -6.34 -8.51
N LEU A 238 18.78 -5.02 -8.60
CA LEU A 238 17.91 -4.28 -7.70
C LEU A 238 16.65 -3.88 -8.46
N THR A 239 15.53 -4.43 -8.04
CA THR A 239 14.22 -4.10 -8.58
C THR A 239 13.41 -3.31 -7.57
N PHE A 240 12.76 -2.24 -8.03
CA PHE A 240 11.96 -1.36 -7.18
C PHE A 240 10.55 -1.24 -7.75
N ASP A 241 9.62 -1.97 -7.15
CA ASP A 241 8.20 -1.75 -7.35
C ASP A 241 7.79 -0.46 -6.63
N ILE A 242 7.14 0.46 -7.35
CA ILE A 242 6.70 1.71 -6.73
C ILE A 242 5.64 1.50 -5.65
N ASP A 243 4.88 0.40 -5.71
CA ASP A 243 3.90 0.02 -4.70
C ASP A 243 4.53 -0.45 -3.38
N PHE A 244 5.86 -0.61 -3.34
CA PHE A 244 6.61 -0.69 -2.08
C PHE A 244 6.20 0.44 -1.13
N LEU A 245 6.05 1.65 -1.66
CA LEU A 245 5.67 2.86 -0.92
C LEU A 245 4.19 2.84 -0.50
N ASP A 246 3.85 3.59 0.55
CA ASP A 246 2.45 3.81 0.89
C ASP A 246 1.71 4.53 -0.27
N PRO A 247 0.42 4.23 -0.54
CA PRO A 247 -0.37 4.96 -1.53
C PRO A 247 -0.47 6.47 -1.26
N ALA A 248 -0.24 6.92 -0.02
CA ALA A 248 -0.07 8.35 0.28
C ALA A 248 1.12 8.98 -0.47
N ALA A 249 2.18 8.21 -0.68
CA ALA A 249 3.39 8.63 -1.39
C ALA A 249 3.39 8.24 -2.88
N ALA A 250 2.72 7.15 -3.23
CA ALA A 250 2.72 6.59 -4.58
C ALA A 250 1.33 6.05 -4.98
N PRO A 251 0.32 6.92 -5.11
CA PRO A 251 -1.05 6.50 -5.45
C PRO A 251 -1.18 5.95 -6.88
N GLY A 252 -0.24 6.30 -7.76
CA GLY A 252 -0.24 5.94 -9.18
C GLY A 252 0.37 4.57 -9.45
N THR A 253 -0.25 3.50 -8.94
CA THR A 253 0.17 2.11 -9.19
C THR A 253 -1.04 1.19 -9.39
N GLY A 254 -0.83 0.05 -10.05
CA GLY A 254 -1.90 -0.89 -10.40
C GLY A 254 -2.49 -1.65 -9.21
N THR A 255 -1.69 -1.92 -8.19
CA THR A 255 -2.03 -2.76 -7.02
C THR A 255 -1.64 -2.11 -5.69
N PRO A 256 -2.15 -0.91 -5.37
CA PRO A 256 -1.72 -0.19 -4.16
C PRO A 256 -2.10 -0.93 -2.88
N VAL A 257 -1.15 -1.03 -1.94
CA VAL A 257 -1.38 -1.58 -0.59
C VAL A 257 -0.96 -0.58 0.48
N VAL A 258 -1.90 -0.15 1.32
CA VAL A 258 -1.65 0.77 2.44
C VAL A 258 -0.77 0.17 3.54
N GLY A 259 -0.20 1.02 4.39
CA GLY A 259 0.72 0.63 5.45
C GLY A 259 2.15 0.44 4.95
N GLY A 260 2.51 1.13 3.86
CA GLY A 260 3.86 1.16 3.30
C GLY A 260 4.74 2.22 3.98
N PRO A 261 6.04 2.26 3.66
CA PRO A 261 6.94 3.32 4.06
C PRO A 261 6.84 4.54 3.13
N GLU A 262 7.37 5.65 3.63
CA GLU A 262 7.50 6.91 2.88
C GLU A 262 8.71 6.93 1.96
N THR A 263 8.69 7.84 0.98
CA THR A 263 9.82 8.10 0.06
C THR A 263 11.12 8.41 0.79
N THR A 264 11.06 9.06 1.95
CA THR A 264 12.26 9.40 2.74
C THR A 264 13.01 8.16 3.19
N LEU A 265 12.30 7.15 3.72
CA LEU A 265 12.90 5.90 4.18
C LEU A 265 13.45 5.09 2.99
N ALA A 266 12.66 4.95 1.93
CA ALA A 266 13.07 4.25 0.71
C ALA A 266 14.40 4.81 0.16
N ARG A 267 14.48 6.14 0.01
CA ARG A 267 15.68 6.81 -0.52
C ARG A 267 16.88 6.69 0.42
N GLN A 268 16.68 6.74 1.73
CA GLN A 268 17.75 6.51 2.70
C GLN A 268 18.34 5.10 2.54
N ILE A 269 17.48 4.07 2.41
CA ILE A 269 17.91 2.69 2.21
C ILE A 269 18.67 2.55 0.89
N ILE A 270 18.10 3.04 -0.22
CA ILE A 270 18.73 2.95 -1.56
C ILE A 270 20.13 3.57 -1.55
N ARG A 271 20.29 4.76 -0.97
CA ARG A 271 21.62 5.41 -0.85
C ARG A 271 22.60 4.58 -0.03
N GLY A 272 22.13 3.99 1.05
CA GLY A 272 22.92 3.17 1.97
C GLY A 272 23.39 1.84 1.40
N ILE A 273 22.64 1.25 0.46
CA ILE A 273 22.99 -0.06 -0.12
C ILE A 273 23.61 0.05 -1.52
N ALA A 274 23.09 0.94 -2.38
CA ALA A 274 23.35 0.85 -3.82
C ALA A 274 24.77 1.28 -4.21
N SER A 275 25.46 2.02 -3.34
CA SER A 275 26.86 2.40 -3.51
C SER A 275 27.83 1.33 -3.01
N LEU A 276 27.35 0.35 -2.25
CA LEU A 276 28.14 -0.70 -1.59
C LEU A 276 27.98 -2.08 -2.25
N LEU A 277 26.85 -2.32 -2.93
CA LEU A 277 26.56 -3.59 -3.60
C LEU A 277 27.09 -3.64 -5.05
N ASP A 278 27.39 -4.85 -5.53
CA ASP A 278 27.79 -5.10 -6.92
C ASP A 278 26.56 -5.19 -7.86
N ILE A 279 25.80 -4.10 -7.95
CA ILE A 279 24.58 -4.00 -8.76
C ILE A 279 24.90 -3.97 -10.25
N LYS A 280 24.32 -4.91 -11.01
CA LYS A 280 24.45 -5.07 -12.46
C LYS A 280 23.34 -4.43 -13.27
N GLY A 281 22.18 -4.24 -12.65
CA GLY A 281 21.03 -3.59 -13.25
C GLY A 281 20.07 -3.09 -12.19
N PHE A 282 19.34 -2.04 -12.55
CA PHE A 282 18.23 -1.46 -11.81
C PHE A 282 16.98 -1.45 -12.69
N ASP A 283 15.82 -1.65 -12.10
CA ASP A 283 14.55 -1.24 -12.68
C ASP A 283 13.72 -0.44 -11.66
N ILE A 284 12.76 0.33 -12.18
CA ILE A 284 11.63 0.85 -11.40
C ILE A 284 10.34 0.56 -12.15
N VAL A 285 9.43 -0.16 -11.52
CA VAL A 285 8.25 -0.75 -12.16
C VAL A 285 6.95 -0.27 -11.51
N GLU A 286 5.83 -0.63 -12.12
CA GLU A 286 4.45 -0.39 -11.63
C GLU A 286 4.00 1.07 -11.49
N VAL A 287 4.79 2.04 -11.96
CA VAL A 287 4.33 3.44 -12.05
C VAL A 287 3.21 3.53 -13.10
N ALA A 288 2.00 3.88 -12.69
CA ALA A 288 0.83 4.08 -13.55
C ALA A 288 0.42 5.57 -13.55
N PRO A 289 0.88 6.37 -14.54
CA PRO A 289 0.66 7.82 -14.55
C PRO A 289 -0.81 8.23 -14.56
N ASP A 290 -1.69 7.43 -15.15
CA ASP A 290 -3.14 7.70 -15.21
C ASP A 290 -3.83 7.61 -13.84
N LEU A 291 -3.21 6.90 -12.89
CA LEU A 291 -3.67 6.76 -11.51
C LEU A 291 -2.95 7.75 -10.57
N ASP A 292 -1.88 8.39 -11.07
CA ASP A 292 -1.06 9.29 -10.28
C ASP A 292 -1.78 10.61 -10.00
N SER A 293 -1.70 11.07 -8.75
CA SER A 293 -2.35 12.29 -8.30
C SER A 293 -1.31 13.39 -8.13
N GLY A 294 -1.38 14.44 -8.95
CA GLY A 294 -0.44 15.57 -8.88
C GLY A 294 1.01 15.24 -9.26
N GLY A 295 1.25 14.09 -9.90
CA GLY A 295 2.59 13.63 -10.28
C GLY A 295 3.44 13.16 -9.09
N LEU A 296 2.82 12.78 -7.97
CA LEU A 296 3.52 12.36 -6.75
C LEU A 296 4.33 11.08 -7.00
N THR A 297 3.71 10.08 -7.62
CA THR A 297 4.32 8.78 -7.92
C THR A 297 5.48 8.93 -8.89
N CYS A 298 5.30 9.70 -9.96
CA CYS A 298 6.36 9.96 -10.93
C CYS A 298 7.56 10.69 -10.28
N GLN A 299 7.29 11.61 -9.34
CA GLN A 299 8.35 12.29 -8.57
C GLN A 299 9.05 11.38 -7.57
N ALA A 300 8.31 10.47 -6.92
CA ALA A 300 8.88 9.45 -6.05
C ALA A 300 9.83 8.54 -6.85
N ALA A 301 9.36 8.03 -7.98
CA ALA A 301 10.15 7.19 -8.88
C ALA A 301 11.41 7.91 -9.39
N ASP A 302 11.25 9.15 -9.87
CA ASP A 302 12.37 9.98 -10.32
C ASP A 302 13.41 10.22 -9.20
N GLY A 303 12.94 10.46 -7.98
CA GLY A 303 13.80 10.63 -6.82
C GLY A 303 14.67 9.40 -6.52
N ILE A 304 14.06 8.22 -6.57
CA ILE A 304 14.74 6.93 -6.37
C ILE A 304 15.75 6.67 -7.48
N LEU A 305 15.38 6.89 -8.74
CA LEU A 305 16.27 6.74 -9.91
C LEU A 305 17.50 7.66 -9.83
N VAL A 306 17.34 8.90 -9.37
CA VAL A 306 18.48 9.82 -9.15
C VAL A 306 19.44 9.27 -8.09
N ASP A 307 18.94 8.60 -7.06
CA ASP A 307 19.80 7.95 -6.05
C ASP A 307 20.47 6.69 -6.59
N MET A 308 19.78 5.90 -7.42
CA MET A 308 20.36 4.74 -8.12
C MET A 308 21.50 5.16 -9.08
N ILE A 309 21.28 6.15 -9.94
CA ILE A 309 22.32 6.68 -10.85
C ILE A 309 23.45 7.33 -10.07
N GLY A 310 23.12 8.09 -9.02
CA GLY A 310 24.11 8.64 -8.10
C GLY A 310 25.00 7.56 -7.48
N SER A 311 24.44 6.38 -7.21
CA SER A 311 25.20 5.24 -6.67
C SER A 311 26.21 4.68 -7.68
N ILE A 312 25.90 4.71 -8.98
CA ILE A 312 26.83 4.32 -10.05
C ILE A 312 28.03 5.27 -10.06
N ALA A 313 27.77 6.58 -10.02
CA ALA A 313 28.82 7.59 -9.90
C ALA A 313 29.65 7.41 -8.63
N LYS A 314 29.01 7.11 -7.49
CA LYS A 314 29.72 6.86 -6.23
C LYS A 314 30.61 5.63 -6.30
N ARG A 315 30.13 4.52 -6.88
CA ARG A 315 30.94 3.31 -7.10
C ARG A 315 32.13 3.59 -8.01
N LYS A 316 31.97 4.44 -9.02
CA LYS A 316 33.06 4.85 -9.91
C LYS A 316 34.10 5.69 -9.17
N GLU A 317 33.67 6.66 -8.36
CA GLU A 317 34.55 7.45 -7.50
C GLU A 317 35.36 6.57 -6.53
N LEU A 318 34.71 5.57 -5.93
CA LEU A 318 35.35 4.62 -5.00
C LEU A 318 36.19 3.54 -5.70
N GLY A 319 36.19 3.48 -7.04
CA GLY A 319 36.86 2.43 -7.80
C GLY A 319 36.24 1.04 -7.64
N THR A 320 34.99 0.95 -7.16
CA THR A 320 34.25 -0.29 -6.94
C THR A 320 33.26 -0.62 -8.05
N LEU A 321 33.06 0.29 -9.02
CA LEU A 321 32.23 0.02 -10.19
C LEU A 321 32.86 -1.07 -11.08
N ARG A 322 32.21 -2.23 -11.13
CA ARG A 322 32.64 -3.37 -11.96
C ARG A 322 31.78 -3.48 -13.21
N ARG A 323 32.31 -2.98 -14.33
CA ARG A 323 31.71 -3.20 -15.66
C ARG A 323 31.70 -4.70 -15.99
N GLY A 324 30.67 -5.12 -16.73
CA GLY A 324 30.63 -6.48 -17.27
C GLY A 324 31.76 -6.74 -18.25
N SER A 325 32.10 -8.02 -18.44
CA SER A 325 33.10 -8.43 -19.45
C SER A 325 32.67 -8.12 -20.88
N GLY A 326 31.37 -7.88 -21.11
CA GLY A 326 30.75 -7.81 -22.43
C GLY A 326 30.66 -9.16 -23.14
N VAL A 327 31.15 -10.23 -22.51
CA VAL A 327 31.19 -11.58 -23.07
C VAL A 327 30.20 -12.46 -22.32
N PRO A 328 29.22 -13.07 -23.01
CA PRO A 328 28.27 -13.98 -22.36
C PRO A 328 29.02 -15.19 -21.77
N LEU A 329 28.71 -15.52 -20.52
CA LEU A 329 29.20 -16.72 -19.82
C LEU A 329 28.59 -18.00 -20.41
N PHE A 330 27.37 -17.89 -20.90
CA PHE A 330 26.60 -18.99 -21.49
C PHE A 330 26.08 -18.56 -22.87
N PRO A 331 26.93 -18.53 -23.91
CA PRO A 331 26.53 -18.05 -25.23
C PRO A 331 25.29 -18.80 -25.72
N ASP A 332 24.23 -18.03 -25.94
CA ASP A 332 22.96 -18.57 -26.40
C ASP A 332 23.10 -19.17 -27.80
N THR A 333 22.52 -20.36 -28.01
CA THR A 333 22.33 -20.93 -29.34
C THR A 333 20.85 -20.76 -29.68
N GLU A 334 20.52 -20.14 -30.81
CA GLU A 334 19.12 -19.88 -31.25
C GLU A 334 18.17 -21.07 -31.03
N GLU A 335 18.66 -22.32 -31.12
CA GLU A 335 17.92 -23.56 -30.85
C GLU A 335 17.38 -23.69 -29.41
N LYS A 336 18.13 -23.31 -28.38
CA LYS A 336 17.72 -23.49 -26.97
C LYS A 336 16.64 -22.50 -26.54
N THR A 337 16.76 -21.26 -27.00
CA THR A 337 15.75 -20.22 -26.79
C THR A 337 14.45 -20.58 -27.50
N LYS A 338 14.54 -21.10 -28.73
CA LYS A 338 13.38 -21.58 -29.48
C LYS A 338 12.71 -22.81 -28.85
N GLU A 339 13.47 -23.77 -28.34
CA GLU A 339 12.95 -24.95 -27.63
C GLU A 339 12.25 -24.57 -26.32
N PHE A 340 12.80 -23.61 -25.56
CA PHE A 340 12.14 -23.05 -24.38
C PHE A 340 10.84 -22.31 -24.74
N GLU A 341 10.83 -21.52 -25.80
CA GLU A 341 9.64 -20.80 -26.28
C GLU A 341 8.54 -21.77 -26.74
N GLU A 342 8.86 -22.76 -27.57
CA GLU A 342 7.90 -23.75 -28.07
C GLU A 342 7.27 -24.58 -26.95
N LYS A 343 8.04 -24.91 -25.91
CA LYS A 343 7.55 -25.67 -24.74
C LYS A 343 6.65 -24.83 -23.83
N ASN A 344 6.90 -23.53 -23.72
CA ASN A 344 6.18 -22.65 -22.80
C ASN A 344 5.01 -21.88 -23.44
N LEU A 345 4.91 -21.84 -24.77
CA LEU A 345 3.77 -21.30 -25.52
C LEU A 345 2.57 -22.26 -25.59
N ALA A 346 2.78 -23.56 -25.33
CA ALA A 346 1.77 -24.60 -25.55
C ALA A 346 0.83 -24.86 -24.34
N GLU A 347 1.21 -24.46 -23.12
CA GLU A 347 0.44 -24.74 -21.91
C GLU A 347 -0.31 -23.48 -21.42
N GLN A 348 -1.58 -23.37 -21.80
CA GLN A 348 -2.56 -22.56 -21.07
C GLN A 348 -3.51 -23.54 -20.38
N GLY A 349 -3.25 -23.82 -19.10
CA GLY A 349 -4.17 -24.56 -18.25
C GLY A 349 -5.44 -23.76 -17.97
N ASP A 350 -6.40 -24.39 -17.27
CA ASP A 350 -7.65 -23.74 -16.86
C ASP A 350 -7.36 -22.46 -16.05
N ILE A 351 -7.84 -21.33 -16.57
CA ILE A 351 -7.65 -20.00 -16.01
C ILE A 351 -8.71 -19.82 -14.91
N PRO A 352 -8.32 -19.59 -13.64
CA PRO A 352 -9.28 -19.25 -12.59
C PRO A 352 -10.00 -17.95 -12.93
N ALA A 353 -11.30 -17.86 -12.64
CA ALA A 353 -12.05 -16.61 -12.83
C ALA A 353 -11.49 -15.51 -11.93
N PHE A 354 -11.21 -14.35 -12.51
CA PHE A 354 -10.69 -13.19 -11.80
C PHE A 354 -11.79 -12.57 -10.91
N PRO A 355 -11.45 -12.02 -9.72
CA PRO A 355 -12.40 -11.34 -8.84
C PRO A 355 -13.06 -10.07 -9.42
N SER A 356 -12.69 -9.65 -10.63
CA SER A 356 -13.31 -8.53 -11.36
C SER A 356 -14.64 -8.89 -12.04
N THR A 357 -15.11 -10.13 -11.89
CA THR A 357 -16.38 -10.60 -12.46
C THR A 357 -17.46 -10.75 -11.38
N GLY A 358 -18.70 -10.38 -11.71
CA GLY A 358 -19.83 -10.43 -10.77
C GLY A 358 -20.15 -9.08 -10.12
N ILE A 359 -20.86 -9.13 -8.99
CA ILE A 359 -21.14 -7.94 -8.17
C ILE A 359 -20.01 -7.73 -7.17
N HIS A 360 -19.64 -6.47 -6.92
CA HIS A 360 -18.71 -6.13 -5.85
C HIS A 360 -19.38 -6.37 -4.50
N THR A 361 -18.71 -7.09 -3.62
CA THR A 361 -19.15 -7.37 -2.25
C THR A 361 -18.05 -7.03 -1.26
N PHE A 362 -18.42 -6.78 0.00
CA PHE A 362 -17.45 -6.47 1.02
C PHE A 362 -16.47 -7.61 1.20
N MET A 363 -15.19 -7.30 0.96
CA MET A 363 -14.07 -8.20 1.21
C MET A 363 -14.13 -9.52 0.41
N GLY A 364 -14.96 -9.60 -0.63
CA GLY A 364 -15.21 -10.82 -1.41
C GLY A 364 -16.07 -11.87 -0.71
N PHE A 365 -16.79 -11.52 0.37
CA PHE A 365 -17.80 -12.41 0.97
C PHE A 365 -19.04 -12.52 0.08
N PRO A 366 -19.78 -13.64 0.11
CA PRO A 366 -21.01 -13.77 -0.65
C PRO A 366 -22.07 -12.77 -0.17
N HIS A 367 -22.81 -12.19 -1.12
CA HIS A 367 -23.98 -11.38 -0.80
C HIS A 367 -25.17 -12.28 -0.44
N SER A 368 -25.77 -12.08 0.72
CA SER A 368 -26.97 -12.81 1.17
C SER A 368 -27.71 -12.04 2.25
N ARG A 369 -29.05 -12.17 2.27
CA ARG A 369 -29.88 -11.76 3.43
C ARG A 369 -30.15 -12.93 4.40
N ASP A 370 -29.86 -14.17 4.00
CA ASP A 370 -29.78 -15.30 4.91
C ASP A 370 -28.39 -15.31 5.56
N ILE A 371 -28.36 -15.10 6.87
CA ILE A 371 -27.15 -14.99 7.70
C ILE A 371 -26.99 -16.19 8.64
N SER A 372 -27.72 -17.27 8.39
CA SER A 372 -27.66 -18.49 9.18
C SER A 372 -26.23 -19.04 9.26
N GLY A 373 -25.67 -19.09 10.46
CA GLY A 373 -24.31 -19.59 10.70
C GLY A 373 -23.19 -18.63 10.28
N ALA A 374 -23.50 -17.37 9.97
CA ALA A 374 -22.49 -16.35 9.71
C ALA A 374 -21.75 -15.95 10.99
N ASP A 375 -20.42 -15.95 10.94
CA ASP A 375 -19.54 -15.47 12.00
C ASP A 375 -19.33 -13.96 11.95
N ALA A 376 -19.46 -13.38 10.75
CA ALA A 376 -19.45 -11.95 10.53
C ALA A 376 -20.56 -11.55 9.55
N VAL A 377 -21.29 -10.48 9.87
CA VAL A 377 -22.31 -9.88 9.00
C VAL A 377 -21.92 -8.43 8.74
N ILE A 378 -21.65 -8.11 7.48
CA ILE A 378 -21.18 -6.79 7.05
C ILE A 378 -22.32 -6.08 6.32
N TYR A 379 -22.61 -4.84 6.69
CA TYR A 379 -23.65 -4.01 6.04
C TYR A 379 -23.15 -2.61 5.75
N GLY A 380 -23.66 -2.04 4.65
CA GLY A 380 -23.39 -0.65 4.31
C GLY A 380 -24.40 0.31 4.93
N MET A 381 -23.92 1.47 5.36
CA MET A 381 -24.74 2.54 5.94
C MET A 381 -24.66 3.83 5.10
N PRO A 382 -25.38 3.92 3.96
CA PRO A 382 -25.24 5.03 3.02
C PRO A 382 -25.95 6.32 3.48
N TYR A 383 -25.44 6.97 4.52
CA TYR A 383 -26.01 8.20 5.11
C TYR A 383 -24.95 9.22 5.50
N ASP A 384 -25.20 10.51 5.30
CA ASP A 384 -24.30 11.58 5.79
C ASP A 384 -25.02 12.91 6.08
N CYS A 385 -26.34 12.84 6.35
CA CYS A 385 -27.15 14.07 6.52
C CYS A 385 -27.01 14.70 7.91
N ALA A 386 -26.26 14.08 8.84
CA ALA A 386 -26.01 14.57 10.19
C ALA A 386 -24.61 15.21 10.34
N THR A 387 -23.82 15.22 9.26
CA THR A 387 -22.51 15.90 9.19
C THR A 387 -22.64 17.42 9.17
N SER A 388 -21.64 18.11 9.72
CA SER A 388 -21.62 19.58 9.80
C SER A 388 -20.64 20.27 8.84
N ASN A 389 -19.69 19.54 8.23
CA ASN A 389 -18.62 20.14 7.43
C ASN A 389 -18.67 19.70 5.96
N ARG A 390 -18.15 18.50 5.65
CA ARG A 390 -18.09 17.97 4.29
C ARG A 390 -18.96 16.71 4.19
N PRO A 391 -20.12 16.73 3.49
CA PRO A 391 -20.87 15.50 3.21
C PRO A 391 -20.08 14.61 2.26
N GLY A 392 -20.40 13.33 2.14
CA GLY A 392 -19.75 12.36 1.24
C GLY A 392 -19.82 10.91 1.65
N THR A 393 -20.00 10.67 2.94
CA THR A 393 -19.76 9.36 3.56
C THR A 393 -20.82 8.33 3.22
N ARG A 394 -21.97 8.79 2.68
CA ARG A 394 -23.00 7.94 2.09
C ARG A 394 -22.51 7.11 0.91
N PHE A 395 -21.42 7.49 0.25
CA PHE A 395 -20.87 6.78 -0.91
C PHE A 395 -19.81 5.74 -0.55
N ALA A 396 -19.28 5.77 0.69
CA ALA A 396 -18.24 4.85 1.14
C ALA A 396 -18.60 3.36 1.00
N PRO A 397 -19.83 2.89 1.34
CA PRO A 397 -20.14 1.47 1.24
C PRO A 397 -19.94 0.91 -0.17
N ARG A 398 -20.22 1.72 -1.19
CA ARG A 398 -20.06 1.32 -2.59
C ARG A 398 -18.59 1.29 -3.00
N GLU A 399 -17.81 2.29 -2.62
CA GLU A 399 -16.41 2.39 -3.03
C GLU A 399 -15.53 1.37 -2.31
N ILE A 400 -15.77 1.12 -1.01
CA ILE A 400 -15.04 0.10 -0.24
C ILE A 400 -15.30 -1.32 -0.79
N ARG A 401 -16.49 -1.61 -1.32
CA ARG A 401 -16.76 -2.91 -1.98
C ARG A 401 -15.92 -3.15 -3.24
N LYS A 402 -15.43 -2.09 -3.89
CA LYS A 402 -14.57 -2.21 -5.07
C LYS A 402 -13.12 -2.54 -4.72
N CYS A 403 -12.71 -2.30 -3.47
CA CYS A 403 -11.37 -2.62 -3.02
C CYS A 403 -11.15 -4.14 -2.94
N TRP A 404 -9.89 -4.54 -3.02
CA TRP A 404 -9.49 -5.94 -2.98
C TRP A 404 -9.92 -6.64 -1.68
N GLY A 405 -10.22 -7.94 -1.82
CA GLY A 405 -10.86 -8.73 -0.79
C GLY A 405 -9.99 -9.12 0.41
N PHE A 406 -10.62 -9.71 1.41
CA PHE A 406 -9.98 -10.28 2.61
C PHE A 406 -9.10 -11.49 2.25
N SER A 407 -7.81 -11.42 2.59
CA SER A 407 -6.84 -12.48 2.28
C SER A 407 -7.14 -13.79 3.02
N ASN A 408 -6.78 -14.93 2.43
CA ASN A 408 -6.98 -16.23 3.06
C ASN A 408 -5.98 -16.46 4.20
N TYR A 409 -4.71 -16.08 4.01
CA TYR A 409 -3.63 -16.24 4.98
C TYR A 409 -3.20 -14.87 5.47
N ASP A 410 -3.33 -14.66 6.78
CA ASP A 410 -2.90 -13.45 7.46
C ASP A 410 -1.41 -13.58 7.83
N ILE A 411 -0.59 -12.61 7.45
CA ILE A 411 0.88 -12.70 7.56
C ILE A 411 1.38 -12.26 8.93
N GLU A 412 0.58 -11.46 9.62
CA GLU A 412 0.93 -10.87 10.90
C GLU A 412 0.53 -11.80 12.05
N PHE A 413 -0.64 -12.43 11.95
CA PHE A 413 -1.10 -13.49 12.86
C PHE A 413 -0.68 -14.90 12.42
N GLN A 414 -0.17 -15.05 11.18
CA GLN A 414 0.34 -16.30 10.61
C GLN A 414 -0.64 -17.49 10.59
N PHE A 415 -1.89 -17.25 10.21
CA PHE A 415 -2.95 -18.27 10.15
C PHE A 415 -3.89 -18.12 8.95
N ASN A 416 -4.64 -19.18 8.62
CA ASN A 416 -5.68 -19.12 7.59
C ASN A 416 -6.94 -18.41 8.14
N ALA A 417 -7.08 -17.12 7.86
CA ALA A 417 -8.14 -16.27 8.37
C ALA A 417 -9.55 -16.62 7.86
N ARG A 418 -9.66 -17.29 6.69
CA ARG A 418 -10.95 -17.76 6.16
C ARG A 418 -11.28 -19.21 6.52
N GLU A 419 -10.33 -19.96 7.06
CA GLU A 419 -10.58 -21.35 7.44
C GLU A 419 -11.53 -21.38 8.66
N ASN A 420 -12.68 -22.04 8.52
CA ASN A 420 -13.73 -22.11 9.54
C ASN A 420 -14.30 -20.74 9.98
N PHE A 421 -14.24 -19.72 9.10
CA PHE A 421 -14.82 -18.40 9.35
C PHE A 421 -15.70 -17.96 8.17
N THR A 422 -16.99 -17.77 8.43
CA THR A 422 -17.99 -17.44 7.41
C THR A 422 -18.42 -15.98 7.57
N GLY A 423 -18.15 -15.15 6.57
CA GLY A 423 -18.69 -13.79 6.48
C GLY A 423 -19.80 -13.67 5.43
N ILE A 424 -20.73 -12.73 5.64
CA ILE A 424 -21.80 -12.38 4.70
C ILE A 424 -21.80 -10.87 4.46
N ASP A 425 -21.84 -10.45 3.19
CA ASP A 425 -22.23 -9.08 2.82
C ASP A 425 -23.76 -9.01 2.79
N TYR A 426 -24.34 -8.41 3.82
CA TYR A 426 -25.78 -8.25 3.98
C TYR A 426 -26.37 -7.23 3.00
N GLY A 427 -25.55 -6.51 2.24
CA GLY A 427 -25.96 -5.37 1.43
C GLY A 427 -26.05 -4.08 2.24
N ASP A 428 -26.60 -3.04 1.62
CA ASP A 428 -26.83 -1.77 2.30
C ASP A 428 -28.13 -1.83 3.11
N PHE A 429 -28.16 -1.07 4.21
CA PHE A 429 -29.39 -0.78 4.93
C PHE A 429 -30.28 0.17 4.13
N ASP A 430 -31.58 -0.04 4.25
CA ASP A 430 -32.57 0.87 3.69
C ASP A 430 -32.63 2.14 4.55
N ILE A 431 -32.11 3.24 4.00
CA ILE A 431 -32.01 4.52 4.70
C ILE A 431 -33.11 5.49 4.21
N PRO A 432 -33.97 6.01 5.11
CA PRO A 432 -34.94 7.06 4.79
C PRO A 432 -34.31 8.34 4.24
N TYR A 433 -35.03 9.03 3.36
CA TYR A 433 -34.53 10.23 2.70
C TYR A 433 -34.47 11.43 3.67
N GLN A 434 -33.26 11.92 3.95
CA GLN A 434 -32.99 13.20 4.62
C GLN A 434 -33.65 13.41 6.01
N ASN A 435 -33.98 12.34 6.73
CA ASN A 435 -34.56 12.44 8.07
C ASN A 435 -33.70 11.67 9.08
N VAL A 436 -32.93 12.40 9.88
CA VAL A 436 -32.00 11.81 10.87
C VAL A 436 -32.72 10.92 11.89
N HIS A 437 -33.90 11.30 12.37
CA HIS A 437 -34.63 10.52 13.37
C HIS A 437 -35.14 9.20 12.80
N GLU A 438 -35.73 9.24 11.60
CA GLU A 438 -36.19 8.04 10.91
C GLU A 438 -35.02 7.14 10.52
N THR A 439 -33.88 7.71 10.10
CA THR A 439 -32.66 6.97 9.82
C THR A 439 -32.16 6.21 11.05
N ILE A 440 -32.04 6.86 12.21
CA ILE A 440 -31.61 6.19 13.44
C ILE A 440 -32.55 5.03 13.79
N LEU A 441 -33.87 5.21 13.63
CA LEU A 441 -34.84 4.13 13.88
C LEU A 441 -34.73 2.99 12.86
N ALA A 442 -34.55 3.31 11.58
CA ALA A 442 -34.42 2.33 10.49
C ALA A 442 -33.14 1.48 10.65
N VAL A 443 -32.00 2.11 10.95
CA VAL A 443 -30.73 1.41 11.21
C VAL A 443 -30.87 0.53 12.46
N THR A 444 -31.43 1.07 13.55
CA THR A 444 -31.66 0.30 14.78
C THR A 444 -32.53 -0.94 14.51
N SER A 445 -33.62 -0.79 13.76
CA SER A 445 -34.56 -1.88 13.48
C SER A 445 -33.97 -2.96 12.57
N GLN A 446 -33.19 -2.58 11.57
CA GLN A 446 -32.54 -3.54 10.67
C GLN A 446 -31.43 -4.31 11.39
N LEU A 447 -30.64 -3.63 12.24
CA LEU A 447 -29.64 -4.31 13.06
C LEU A 447 -30.27 -5.21 14.14
N ASP A 448 -31.42 -4.83 14.72
CA ASP A 448 -32.16 -5.69 15.65
C ASP A 448 -32.51 -7.04 14.99
N GLN A 449 -32.92 -7.00 13.71
CA GLN A 449 -33.22 -8.21 12.96
C GLN A 449 -31.98 -9.09 12.81
N ILE A 450 -30.86 -8.53 12.36
CA ILE A 450 -29.59 -9.26 12.23
C ILE A 450 -29.19 -9.90 13.57
N LEU A 451 -29.19 -9.11 14.65
CA LEU A 451 -28.81 -9.57 15.98
C LEU A 451 -29.77 -10.65 16.54
N SER A 452 -31.01 -10.71 16.06
CA SER A 452 -31.96 -11.77 16.47
C SER A 452 -31.65 -13.13 15.84
N GLU A 453 -30.90 -13.16 14.73
CA GLU A 453 -30.64 -14.35 13.92
C GLU A 453 -29.20 -14.90 14.07
N THR A 454 -28.24 -14.08 14.51
CA THR A 454 -26.84 -14.51 14.69
C THR A 454 -26.17 -13.95 15.95
N ASP A 455 -25.21 -14.72 16.49
CA ASP A 455 -24.25 -14.28 17.51
C ASP A 455 -22.89 -13.87 16.92
N GLY A 456 -22.78 -13.89 15.58
CA GLY A 456 -21.62 -13.38 14.84
C GLY A 456 -21.38 -11.89 15.08
N VAL A 457 -20.17 -11.42 14.80
CA VAL A 457 -19.84 -10.01 14.89
C VAL A 457 -20.53 -9.24 13.77
N THR A 458 -21.03 -8.05 14.08
CA THR A 458 -21.64 -7.17 13.07
C THR A 458 -20.66 -6.07 12.67
N ILE A 459 -20.63 -5.72 11.38
CA ILE A 459 -19.67 -4.78 10.82
C ILE A 459 -20.43 -3.73 9.98
N GLY A 460 -20.57 -2.53 10.52
CA GLY A 460 -21.10 -1.38 9.81
C GLY A 460 -20.03 -0.70 8.96
N VAL A 461 -20.36 -0.33 7.72
CA VAL A 461 -19.42 0.33 6.82
C VAL A 461 -20.03 1.58 6.21
N GLY A 462 -19.30 2.70 6.28
CA GLY A 462 -19.74 4.01 5.79
C GLY A 462 -20.68 4.70 6.77
N GLY A 463 -21.26 5.81 6.35
CA GLY A 463 -22.10 6.61 7.22
C GLY A 463 -21.34 7.76 7.87
N ASP A 464 -22.07 8.79 8.28
CA ASP A 464 -21.56 9.71 9.30
C ASP A 464 -21.63 9.08 10.70
N HIS A 465 -20.86 9.61 11.64
CA HIS A 465 -20.67 8.99 12.97
C HIS A 465 -21.95 8.96 13.83
N ALA A 466 -23.02 9.66 13.41
CA ALA A 466 -24.29 9.62 14.11
C ALA A 466 -24.89 8.19 14.14
N LEU A 467 -24.59 7.36 13.14
CA LEU A 467 -25.16 6.02 12.99
C LEU A 467 -24.67 5.03 14.05
N THR A 468 -23.47 5.23 14.60
CA THR A 468 -22.94 4.42 15.70
C THR A 468 -23.87 4.48 16.93
N PHE A 469 -24.59 5.59 17.16
CA PHE A 469 -25.62 5.64 18.20
C PHE A 469 -26.78 4.67 17.92
N ALA A 470 -27.22 4.53 16.67
CA ALA A 470 -28.26 3.56 16.29
C ALA A 470 -27.77 2.11 16.52
N GLU A 471 -26.50 1.84 16.19
CA GLU A 471 -25.90 0.53 16.38
C GLU A 471 -25.81 0.15 17.86
N LEU A 472 -25.30 1.07 18.69
CA LEU A 472 -25.21 0.88 20.14
C LEU A 472 -26.60 0.66 20.79
N ARG A 473 -27.65 1.35 20.31
CA ARG A 473 -29.02 1.12 20.78
C ARG A 473 -29.52 -0.29 20.49
N SER A 474 -29.17 -0.85 19.33
CA SER A 474 -29.53 -2.22 18.97
C SER A 474 -28.73 -3.23 19.80
N MET A 475 -27.41 -3.04 19.88
CA MET A 475 -26.50 -3.85 20.69
C MET A 475 -26.93 -3.95 22.15
N LYS A 476 -27.36 -2.82 22.74
CA LYS A 476 -27.88 -2.76 24.11
C LYS A 476 -28.99 -3.77 24.37
N LYS A 477 -29.89 -3.99 23.42
CA LYS A 477 -31.05 -4.89 23.60
C LYS A 477 -30.63 -6.35 23.77
N LYS A 478 -29.54 -6.74 23.10
CA LYS A 478 -29.03 -8.12 23.12
C LYS A 478 -27.95 -8.33 24.19
N TYR A 479 -27.01 -7.40 24.33
CA TYR A 479 -25.81 -7.57 25.13
C TYR A 479 -25.75 -6.69 26.39
N GLY A 480 -26.70 -5.77 26.57
CA GLY A 480 -26.64 -4.73 27.60
C GLY A 480 -25.73 -3.55 27.19
N PRO A 481 -25.53 -2.56 28.07
CA PRO A 481 -24.65 -1.42 27.79
C PRO A 481 -23.26 -1.91 27.35
N MET A 482 -22.76 -1.34 26.25
CA MET A 482 -21.50 -1.79 25.63
C MET A 482 -20.31 -1.01 26.18
N ALA A 483 -19.22 -1.71 26.51
CA ALA A 483 -17.91 -1.07 26.54
C ALA A 483 -17.55 -0.64 25.11
N PHE A 484 -16.72 0.39 24.95
CA PHE A 484 -16.39 0.85 23.60
C PHE A 484 -14.97 1.37 23.45
N ILE A 485 -14.44 1.16 22.25
CA ILE A 485 -13.12 1.62 21.81
C ILE A 485 -13.37 2.55 20.63
N HIS A 486 -12.98 3.81 20.78
CA HIS A 486 -13.26 4.86 19.81
C HIS A 486 -11.95 5.43 19.27
N PHE A 487 -11.67 5.15 17.99
CA PHE A 487 -10.55 5.73 17.25
C PHE A 487 -11.07 6.89 16.41
N ASP A 488 -10.66 8.12 16.76
CA ASP A 488 -11.17 9.35 16.14
C ASP A 488 -10.26 10.52 16.51
N SER A 489 -10.26 11.57 15.69
CA SER A 489 -9.69 12.86 16.03
C SER A 489 -10.59 13.72 16.95
N HIS A 490 -11.91 13.44 16.97
CA HIS A 490 -12.99 14.10 17.69
C HIS A 490 -13.54 13.29 18.87
N THR A 491 -14.28 13.99 19.72
CA THR A 491 -14.81 13.42 20.96
C THR A 491 -16.21 12.86 20.80
N ASP A 492 -16.96 13.38 19.83
CA ASP A 492 -18.33 12.97 19.52
C ASP A 492 -19.30 12.92 20.71
N THR A 493 -19.06 13.85 21.63
CA THR A 493 -19.81 14.08 22.88
C THR A 493 -20.29 15.54 22.98
N TRP A 494 -20.42 16.24 21.86
CA TRP A 494 -20.80 17.66 21.81
C TRP A 494 -22.09 17.93 22.57
N ASP A 495 -22.16 19.10 23.21
CA ASP A 495 -23.39 19.62 23.76
C ASP A 495 -24.16 20.43 22.70
N ALA A 496 -25.11 19.78 22.04
CA ALA A 496 -25.90 20.39 20.97
C ALA A 496 -27.41 20.39 21.31
N PRO A 497 -27.88 21.21 22.27
CA PRO A 497 -29.30 21.26 22.62
C PRO A 497 -30.15 21.90 21.50
N ASP A 498 -31.32 21.35 21.26
CA ASP A 498 -32.38 21.95 20.46
C ASP A 498 -33.15 23.03 21.26
N GLY A 499 -34.19 23.62 20.66
CA GLY A 499 -35.02 24.64 21.29
C GLY A 499 -35.77 24.17 22.55
N ASP A 500 -35.91 22.86 22.73
CA ASP A 500 -36.57 22.21 23.87
C ASP A 500 -35.55 21.63 24.88
N GLY A 501 -34.25 21.82 24.63
CA GLY A 501 -33.15 21.36 25.49
C GLY A 501 -32.75 19.90 25.28
N ASN A 502 -33.28 19.22 24.26
CA ASN A 502 -32.84 17.85 23.91
C ASN A 502 -31.55 17.89 23.09
N CYS A 503 -30.66 16.92 23.26
CA CYS A 503 -29.47 16.82 22.42
C CYS A 503 -29.87 16.45 20.98
N LEU A 504 -29.47 17.28 20.01
CA LEU A 504 -29.60 17.02 18.59
C LEU A 504 -28.83 15.78 18.19
N ILE A 505 -29.33 15.07 17.19
CA ILE A 505 -28.64 13.96 16.54
C ILE A 505 -27.77 14.53 15.43
N THR A 506 -26.46 14.55 15.67
CA THR A 506 -25.44 14.97 14.70
C THR A 506 -24.29 13.96 14.74
N HIS A 507 -23.39 14.01 13.76
CA HIS A 507 -22.16 13.22 13.80
C HIS A 507 -21.30 13.51 15.05
N GLY A 508 -21.39 14.69 15.66
CA GLY A 508 -20.61 15.05 16.85
C GLY A 508 -21.30 14.75 18.19
N THR A 509 -22.48 14.13 18.21
CA THR A 509 -23.22 13.81 19.44
C THR A 509 -23.48 12.32 19.75
N PRO A 510 -23.02 11.31 18.97
CA PRO A 510 -23.46 9.93 19.12
C PRO A 510 -23.17 9.35 20.51
N PHE A 511 -22.03 9.68 21.13
CA PHE A 511 -21.65 9.12 22.43
C PHE A 511 -22.31 9.85 23.60
N ARG A 512 -22.61 11.15 23.47
CA ARG A 512 -23.49 11.84 24.45
C ARG A 512 -24.88 11.22 24.45
N LEU A 513 -25.43 10.96 23.26
CA LEU A 513 -26.73 10.29 23.11
C LEU A 513 -26.69 8.85 23.65
N ALA A 514 -25.63 8.10 23.38
CA ALA A 514 -25.48 6.72 23.84
C ALA A 514 -25.38 6.62 25.37
N ILE A 515 -24.65 7.54 26.02
CA ILE A 515 -24.56 7.65 27.48
C ILE A 515 -25.95 8.00 28.05
N ASN A 516 -26.61 9.03 27.52
CA ASN A 516 -27.93 9.45 27.98
C ASN A 516 -29.00 8.36 27.80
N ASN A 517 -28.91 7.56 26.74
CA ASN A 517 -29.80 6.43 26.51
C ASN A 517 -29.41 5.18 27.34
N GLY A 518 -28.24 5.18 27.96
CA GLY A 518 -27.68 4.04 28.70
C GLY A 518 -27.32 2.86 27.81
N SER A 519 -26.96 3.11 26.54
CA SER A 519 -26.47 2.09 25.60
C SER A 519 -24.97 1.87 25.71
N LEU A 520 -24.28 2.77 26.39
CA LEU A 520 -22.82 2.79 26.52
C LEU A 520 -22.41 2.72 27.98
N ASP A 521 -21.50 1.80 28.28
CA ASP A 521 -20.81 1.72 29.57
C ASP A 521 -19.59 2.65 29.54
N ALA A 522 -19.80 3.89 29.97
CA ALA A 522 -18.78 4.92 29.93
C ALA A 522 -17.57 4.61 30.82
N ALA A 523 -17.73 3.81 31.89
CA ALA A 523 -16.63 3.46 32.78
C ALA A 523 -15.61 2.51 32.10
N HIS A 524 -16.08 1.73 31.13
CA HIS A 524 -15.27 0.83 30.30
C HIS A 524 -15.12 1.36 28.87
N GLY A 525 -15.21 2.69 28.69
CA GLY A 525 -15.05 3.37 27.41
C GLY A 525 -13.71 4.09 27.26
N ILE A 526 -13.09 4.02 26.08
CA ILE A 526 -11.83 4.72 25.78
C ILE A 526 -11.85 5.39 24.41
N GLN A 527 -11.41 6.65 24.35
CA GLN A 527 -11.22 7.43 23.12
C GLN A 527 -9.74 7.63 22.83
N ILE A 528 -9.34 7.48 21.58
CA ILE A 528 -7.95 7.32 21.17
C ILE A 528 -7.71 8.17 19.93
N GLY A 529 -6.66 8.99 19.96
CA GLY A 529 -6.30 9.84 18.81
C GLY A 529 -6.87 11.26 18.85
N LEU A 530 -7.52 11.63 19.96
CA LEU A 530 -8.19 12.92 20.09
C LEU A 530 -7.22 14.09 19.92
N ARG A 531 -7.53 14.96 18.97
CA ARG A 531 -6.76 16.17 18.68
C ARG A 531 -7.63 17.39 18.35
N SER A 532 -8.94 17.24 18.48
CA SER A 532 -9.93 18.31 18.43
C SER A 532 -10.86 18.28 19.66
N GLY A 533 -11.93 19.07 19.64
CA GLY A 533 -12.93 19.16 20.72
C GLY A 533 -12.63 20.23 21.78
N GLY A 534 -13.69 20.80 22.35
CA GLY A 534 -13.60 21.80 23.41
C GLY A 534 -13.34 21.17 24.77
N LYS A 535 -12.89 21.97 25.75
CA LYS A 535 -12.71 21.50 27.13
C LYS A 535 -14.00 20.87 27.69
N THR A 536 -15.15 21.43 27.34
CA THR A 536 -16.47 20.96 27.78
C THR A 536 -16.78 19.53 27.33
N ASP A 537 -16.39 19.15 26.12
CA ASP A 537 -16.66 17.82 25.56
C ASP A 537 -15.73 16.78 26.21
N HIS A 538 -14.46 17.15 26.41
CA HIS A 538 -13.49 16.31 27.15
C HIS A 538 -13.94 16.11 28.59
N ASP A 539 -14.37 17.18 29.27
CA ASP A 539 -14.88 17.12 30.64
C ASP A 539 -16.15 16.24 30.73
N PHE A 540 -17.03 16.29 29.73
CA PHE A 540 -18.21 15.44 29.68
C PHE A 540 -17.82 13.96 29.64
N ALA A 541 -16.97 13.55 28.69
CA ALA A 541 -16.50 12.17 28.60
C ALA A 541 -15.82 11.70 29.90
N LEU A 542 -14.89 12.50 30.43
CA LEU A 542 -14.16 12.16 31.66
C LEU A 542 -15.07 12.09 32.90
N SER A 543 -16.04 12.99 33.03
CA SER A 543 -16.96 13.01 34.18
C SER A 543 -17.92 11.81 34.20
N HIS A 544 -18.16 11.17 33.05
CA HIS A 544 -18.93 9.94 32.94
C HIS A 544 -18.07 8.66 33.04
N GLY A 545 -16.75 8.80 33.25
CA GLY A 545 -15.85 7.69 33.53
C GLY A 545 -14.96 7.25 32.37
N MET A 546 -15.15 7.81 31.17
CA MET A 546 -14.38 7.43 29.99
C MET A 546 -12.91 7.77 30.13
N LYS A 547 -12.06 7.00 29.47
CA LYS A 547 -10.63 7.28 29.31
C LYS A 547 -10.37 7.96 27.98
N ILE A 548 -9.35 8.81 27.94
CA ILE A 548 -8.93 9.51 26.74
C ILE A 548 -7.42 9.37 26.60
N ILE A 549 -6.96 8.95 25.41
CA ILE A 549 -5.58 9.06 24.98
C ILE A 549 -5.56 10.07 23.82
N LYS A 550 -5.12 11.30 24.10
CA LYS A 550 -5.00 12.35 23.09
C LYS A 550 -3.88 12.03 22.11
N ALA A 551 -3.96 12.54 20.87
CA ALA A 551 -2.92 12.30 19.87
C ALA A 551 -1.53 12.74 20.35
N GLN A 552 -1.41 13.88 21.05
CA GLN A 552 -0.11 14.35 21.56
C GLN A 552 0.49 13.44 22.64
N GLU A 553 -0.35 12.68 23.35
CA GLU A 553 0.11 11.66 24.29
C GLU A 553 0.44 10.36 23.55
N LEU A 554 -0.43 9.95 22.62
CA LEU A 554 -0.25 8.74 21.83
C LEU A 554 1.05 8.77 21.01
N HIS A 555 1.41 9.92 20.44
CA HIS A 555 2.71 10.15 19.77
C HIS A 555 3.94 10.02 20.68
N LYS A 556 3.78 10.03 22.01
CA LYS A 556 4.89 9.94 22.98
C LYS A 556 5.02 8.58 23.63
N ILE A 557 3.99 7.75 23.57
CA ILE A 557 3.99 6.41 24.14
C ILE A 557 4.11 5.38 23.00
N SER A 558 4.62 4.19 23.32
CA SER A 558 4.62 3.07 22.38
C SER A 558 3.19 2.59 22.11
N LEU A 559 2.91 2.08 20.90
CA LEU A 559 1.61 1.50 20.55
C LEU A 559 1.24 0.31 21.44
N GLU A 560 2.21 -0.44 21.95
CA GLU A 560 2.02 -1.53 22.91
C GLU A 560 1.47 -1.01 24.24
N SER A 561 1.97 0.14 24.71
CA SER A 561 1.44 0.80 25.92
C SER A 561 0.03 1.35 25.69
N ALA A 562 -0.27 1.86 24.50
CA ALA A 562 -1.62 2.31 24.16
C ALA A 562 -2.58 1.12 24.12
N ALA A 563 -2.21 0.04 23.44
CA ALA A 563 -2.95 -1.21 23.38
C ALA A 563 -3.24 -1.78 24.78
N GLN A 564 -2.24 -1.81 25.67
CA GLN A 564 -2.46 -2.28 27.04
C GLN A 564 -3.51 -1.43 27.78
N ARG A 565 -3.46 -0.09 27.66
CA ARG A 565 -4.46 0.79 28.27
C ARG A 565 -5.86 0.58 27.71
N ILE A 566 -5.97 0.33 26.40
CA ILE A 566 -7.25 -0.02 25.76
C ILE A 566 -7.81 -1.27 26.43
N ARG A 567 -7.01 -2.34 26.50
CA ARG A 567 -7.43 -3.61 27.10
C ARG A 567 -7.76 -3.50 28.58
N ASP A 568 -6.95 -2.78 29.36
CA ASP A 568 -7.19 -2.55 30.79
C ASP A 568 -8.49 -1.77 31.04
N THR A 569 -8.85 -0.87 30.12
CA THR A 569 -10.07 -0.07 30.23
C THR A 569 -11.32 -0.89 29.92
N VAL A 570 -11.29 -1.69 28.85
CA VAL A 570 -12.49 -2.46 28.43
C VAL A 570 -12.67 -3.78 29.19
N GLY A 571 -11.58 -4.40 29.65
CA GLY A 571 -11.61 -5.68 30.36
C GLY A 571 -12.31 -6.79 29.57
N ASP A 572 -13.16 -7.57 30.25
CA ASP A 572 -13.93 -8.69 29.66
C ASP A 572 -15.34 -8.28 29.20
N CYS A 573 -15.67 -6.99 29.27
CA CYS A 573 -16.97 -6.46 28.89
C CYS A 573 -17.29 -6.74 27.42
N PRO A 574 -18.58 -6.84 27.02
CA PRO A 574 -18.94 -6.86 25.61
C PRO A 574 -18.53 -5.52 24.98
N VAL A 575 -17.68 -5.58 23.93
CA VAL A 575 -17.06 -4.39 23.32
C VAL A 575 -17.68 -4.09 21.96
N PHE A 576 -17.97 -2.81 21.73
CA PHE A 576 -18.20 -2.24 20.39
C PHE A 576 -16.99 -1.39 19.99
N VAL A 577 -16.43 -1.63 18.81
CA VAL A 577 -15.28 -0.87 18.31
C VAL A 577 -15.76 0.06 17.21
N THR A 578 -15.48 1.35 17.31
CA THR A 578 -15.84 2.31 16.29
C THR A 578 -14.58 3.01 15.79
N PHE A 579 -14.41 3.00 14.47
CA PHE A 579 -13.25 3.56 13.80
C PHE A 579 -13.70 4.67 12.86
N ASP A 580 -13.55 5.92 13.31
CA ASP A 580 -13.57 7.06 12.41
C ASP A 580 -12.27 7.08 11.62
N ILE A 581 -12.39 7.13 10.29
CA ILE A 581 -11.23 7.17 9.41
C ILE A 581 -10.31 8.36 9.70
N ASP A 582 -10.82 9.43 10.28
CA ASP A 582 -10.06 10.62 10.63
C ASP A 582 -9.16 10.44 11.87
N PHE A 583 -9.16 9.28 12.53
CA PHE A 583 -8.05 8.87 13.39
C PHE A 583 -6.71 8.95 12.63
N ILE A 584 -6.74 8.53 11.36
CA ILE A 584 -5.60 8.55 10.44
C ILE A 584 -5.34 10.00 10.00
N ASP A 585 -4.06 10.37 9.85
CA ASP A 585 -3.70 11.71 9.41
C ASP A 585 -4.23 11.97 7.98
N PRO A 586 -4.72 13.18 7.66
CA PRO A 586 -5.19 13.51 6.31
C PRO A 586 -4.17 13.30 5.18
N ALA A 587 -2.87 13.16 5.48
CA ALA A 587 -1.87 12.70 4.52
C ALA A 587 -2.14 11.27 4.00
N TYR A 588 -2.71 10.40 4.84
CA TYR A 588 -3.04 9.00 4.53
C TYR A 588 -4.56 8.75 4.43
N ALA A 589 -5.38 9.70 4.88
CA ALA A 589 -6.84 9.64 4.79
C ALA A 589 -7.44 11.01 4.40
N PRO A 590 -7.14 11.57 3.22
CA PRO A 590 -7.67 12.87 2.80
C PRO A 590 -9.21 12.90 2.65
N GLY A 591 -9.80 11.73 2.40
CA GLY A 591 -11.22 11.47 2.17
C GLY A 591 -12.04 11.34 3.44
N THR A 592 -12.27 12.43 4.19
CA THR A 592 -13.11 12.44 5.40
C THR A 592 -13.99 13.69 5.54
N GLY A 593 -15.03 13.67 6.37
CA GLY A 593 -15.88 14.83 6.66
C GLY A 593 -15.13 15.99 7.34
N THR A 594 -14.28 15.70 8.33
CA THR A 594 -13.71 16.71 9.24
C THR A 594 -12.20 16.49 9.48
N PRO A 595 -11.33 16.72 8.48
CA PRO A 595 -9.92 16.34 8.59
C PRO A 595 -9.18 17.19 9.63
N ILE A 596 -8.46 16.54 10.55
CA ILE A 596 -7.57 17.21 11.51
C ILE A 596 -6.14 16.70 11.35
N ALA A 597 -5.18 17.60 11.13
CA ALA A 597 -3.76 17.22 11.00
C ALA A 597 -3.14 16.78 12.34
N GLY A 598 -2.06 15.99 12.29
CA GLY A 598 -1.36 15.44 13.44
C GLY A 598 -1.89 14.07 13.88
N GLY A 599 -2.51 13.33 12.96
CA GLY A 599 -3.00 11.97 13.16
C GLY A 599 -1.89 10.92 13.04
N PHE A 600 -2.28 9.69 12.73
CA PHE A 600 -1.38 8.54 12.62
C PHE A 600 -1.33 8.01 11.19
N THR A 601 -0.24 7.32 10.85
CA THR A 601 -0.14 6.59 9.58
C THR A 601 -1.12 5.41 9.56
N THR A 602 -1.50 4.94 8.36
CA THR A 602 -2.30 3.72 8.24
C THR A 602 -1.59 2.51 8.83
N ALA A 603 -0.25 2.46 8.74
CA ALA A 603 0.57 1.39 9.34
C ALA A 603 0.45 1.35 10.88
N GLU A 604 0.52 2.51 11.54
CA GLU A 604 0.36 2.62 13.00
C GLU A 604 -1.06 2.25 13.45
N ALA A 605 -2.09 2.66 12.70
CA ALA A 605 -3.46 2.28 12.97
C ALA A 605 -3.66 0.75 12.93
N LEU A 606 -3.18 0.09 11.87
CA LEU A 606 -3.25 -1.37 11.73
C LEU A 606 -2.47 -2.08 12.85
N LYS A 607 -1.26 -1.60 13.17
CA LYS A 607 -0.47 -2.14 14.29
C LYS A 607 -1.20 -2.00 15.63
N LEU A 608 -1.84 -0.86 15.90
CA LEU A 608 -2.58 -0.65 17.13
C LEU A 608 -3.80 -1.58 17.24
N LEU A 609 -4.55 -1.79 16.15
CA LEU A 609 -5.65 -2.75 16.12
C LEU A 609 -5.17 -4.18 16.43
N ARG A 610 -4.05 -4.60 15.81
CA ARG A 610 -3.43 -5.93 16.05
C ARG A 610 -2.98 -6.13 17.48
N LEU A 611 -2.49 -5.09 18.15
CA LEU A 611 -2.03 -5.18 19.53
C LEU A 611 -3.20 -5.13 20.53
N ALA A 612 -4.23 -4.33 20.24
CA ALA A 612 -5.28 -4.02 21.22
C ALA A 612 -6.44 -5.02 21.22
N LEU A 613 -6.87 -5.48 20.04
CA LEU A 613 -8.16 -6.15 19.87
C LEU A 613 -8.17 -7.69 20.00
N PRO A 614 -7.08 -8.44 19.70
CA PRO A 614 -7.09 -9.88 19.90
C PRO A 614 -7.44 -10.29 21.34
N GLY A 615 -8.33 -11.27 21.45
CA GLY A 615 -8.86 -11.81 22.71
C GLY A 615 -9.97 -11.00 23.37
N LEU A 616 -10.33 -9.81 22.85
CA LEU A 616 -11.44 -9.03 23.39
C LEU A 616 -12.80 -9.64 23.01
N ASN A 617 -13.79 -9.45 23.89
CA ASN A 617 -15.18 -9.89 23.69
C ASN A 617 -15.95 -8.93 22.76
N ILE A 618 -15.49 -8.79 21.52
CA ILE A 618 -16.04 -7.86 20.54
C ILE A 618 -17.37 -8.39 19.99
N LYS A 619 -18.39 -7.53 19.93
CA LYS A 619 -19.73 -7.83 19.40
C LYS A 619 -20.08 -7.07 18.12
N GLY A 620 -19.50 -5.90 17.94
CA GLY A 620 -19.71 -5.08 16.77
C GLY A 620 -18.52 -4.20 16.47
N PHE A 621 -18.42 -3.83 15.20
CA PHE A 621 -17.45 -2.89 14.68
C PHE A 621 -18.12 -1.96 13.67
N ASP A 622 -17.70 -0.71 13.59
CA ASP A 622 -18.00 0.14 12.45
C ASP A 622 -16.75 0.85 11.91
N LEU A 623 -16.76 1.11 10.60
CA LEU A 623 -15.86 2.06 9.95
C LEU A 623 -16.72 3.17 9.35
N VAL A 624 -16.55 4.39 9.85
CA VAL A 624 -17.36 5.56 9.50
C VAL A 624 -16.51 6.66 8.85
N GLU A 625 -17.19 7.69 8.35
CA GLU A 625 -16.60 8.97 7.92
C GLU A 625 -15.65 8.93 6.71
N VAL A 626 -15.51 7.79 6.04
CA VAL A 626 -14.86 7.69 4.72
C VAL A 626 -15.67 8.50 3.70
N ALA A 627 -15.08 9.48 3.03
CA ALA A 627 -15.73 10.36 2.06
C ALA A 627 -15.02 10.28 0.69
N PRO A 628 -15.44 9.37 -0.21
CA PRO A 628 -14.70 9.06 -1.44
C PRO A 628 -14.45 10.24 -2.39
N GLN A 629 -15.30 11.26 -2.41
CA GLN A 629 -15.09 12.38 -3.33
C GLN A 629 -13.95 13.32 -2.94
N TYR A 630 -13.48 13.25 -1.68
CA TYR A 630 -12.27 13.96 -1.23
C TYR A 630 -11.05 13.05 -1.23
N ASP A 631 -11.23 11.78 -1.61
CA ASP A 631 -10.20 10.77 -1.61
C ASP A 631 -9.38 10.82 -2.90
N THR A 632 -8.32 11.61 -2.87
CA THR A 632 -7.40 11.73 -4.00
C THR A 632 -6.56 10.45 -4.09
N GLY A 633 -6.51 9.80 -5.25
CA GLY A 633 -5.74 8.56 -5.44
C GLY A 633 -6.30 7.33 -4.72
N ASN A 634 -7.55 7.37 -4.24
CA ASN A 634 -8.23 6.27 -3.55
C ASN A 634 -7.56 5.80 -2.23
N ILE A 635 -6.70 6.64 -1.66
CA ILE A 635 -5.84 6.32 -0.49
C ILE A 635 -6.70 5.97 0.74
N THR A 636 -7.73 6.78 0.99
CA THR A 636 -8.60 6.69 2.17
C THR A 636 -9.51 5.47 2.09
N THR A 637 -10.06 5.20 0.90
CA THR A 637 -10.92 4.05 0.63
C THR A 637 -10.13 2.75 0.80
N LEU A 638 -8.87 2.71 0.32
CA LEU A 638 -7.96 1.59 0.54
C LEU A 638 -7.63 1.41 2.03
N ALA A 639 -7.39 2.50 2.77
CA ALA A 639 -7.16 2.45 4.21
C ALA A 639 -8.37 1.87 4.95
N GLY A 640 -9.57 2.34 4.63
CA GLY A 640 -10.82 1.83 5.18
C GLY A 640 -11.06 0.34 4.88
N ALA A 641 -10.89 -0.05 3.62
CA ALA A 641 -10.95 -1.45 3.21
C ALA A 641 -9.97 -2.32 3.99
N ARG A 642 -8.73 -1.84 4.20
CA ARG A 642 -7.72 -2.57 4.95
C ARG A 642 -8.03 -2.67 6.44
N ILE A 643 -8.59 -1.62 7.05
CA ILE A 643 -9.03 -1.63 8.45
C ILE A 643 -10.14 -2.68 8.66
N ILE A 644 -11.11 -2.76 7.75
CA ILE A 644 -12.16 -3.79 7.79
C ILE A 644 -11.56 -5.19 7.64
N SER A 645 -10.65 -5.38 6.69
CA SER A 645 -9.93 -6.64 6.47
C SER A 645 -9.14 -7.06 7.72
N GLU A 646 -8.45 -6.13 8.36
CA GLU A 646 -7.71 -6.35 9.61
C GLU A 646 -8.64 -6.75 10.76
N PHE A 647 -9.78 -6.06 10.90
CA PHE A 647 -10.79 -6.41 11.90
C PHE A 647 -11.36 -7.82 11.69
N LEU A 648 -11.62 -8.22 10.44
CA LEU A 648 -12.06 -9.57 10.10
C LEU A 648 -11.02 -10.64 10.45
N SER A 649 -9.73 -10.36 10.23
CA SER A 649 -8.64 -11.24 10.69
C SER A 649 -8.69 -11.41 12.21
N ILE A 650 -8.85 -10.33 12.95
CA ILE A 650 -8.93 -10.36 14.42
C ILE A 650 -10.17 -11.14 14.89
N ALA A 651 -11.34 -10.92 14.27
CA ALA A 651 -12.56 -11.65 14.57
C ALA A 651 -12.40 -13.16 14.32
N SER A 652 -11.78 -13.53 13.20
CA SER A 652 -11.47 -14.92 12.88
C SER A 652 -10.47 -15.52 13.86
N TYR A 653 -9.42 -14.80 14.23
CA TYR A 653 -8.42 -15.22 15.22
C TYR A 653 -9.06 -15.49 16.59
N ASN A 654 -9.92 -14.58 17.06
CA ASN A 654 -10.65 -14.71 18.33
C ASN A 654 -11.58 -15.93 18.34
N LYS A 655 -12.17 -16.28 17.19
CA LYS A 655 -13.00 -17.48 17.05
C LYS A 655 -12.15 -18.75 17.03
N ASN A 656 -11.14 -18.79 16.17
CA ASN A 656 -10.49 -20.04 15.74
C ASN A 656 -9.29 -20.42 16.60
N VAL A 657 -8.48 -19.45 17.03
CA VAL A 657 -7.19 -19.73 17.69
C VAL A 657 -7.33 -19.69 19.21
N LEU A 658 -8.01 -18.67 19.73
CA LEU A 658 -8.15 -18.47 21.18
C LEU A 658 -9.15 -19.44 21.83
N LYS A 659 -10.20 -19.89 21.11
CA LYS A 659 -11.12 -20.91 21.65
C LYS A 659 -10.48 -22.30 21.73
N GLN A 660 -9.52 -22.62 20.85
CA GLN A 660 -8.82 -23.91 20.87
C GLN A 660 -7.80 -24.01 22.01
N THR A 661 -7.22 -22.90 22.45
CA THR A 661 -6.25 -22.87 23.57
C THR A 661 -6.91 -23.00 24.95
N VAL A 662 -8.23 -22.87 25.04
CA VAL A 662 -9.00 -22.94 26.31
C VAL A 662 -9.79 -24.25 26.45
N SER A 663 -9.77 -25.15 25.45
CA SER A 663 -10.35 -26.50 25.59
C SER A 663 -9.38 -27.40 26.35
N PRO A 664 -9.70 -27.86 27.58
CA PRO A 664 -8.87 -28.84 28.26
C PRO A 664 -8.91 -30.15 27.45
N GLN A 665 -7.75 -30.75 27.23
CA GLN A 665 -7.64 -32.14 26.79
C GLN A 665 -8.51 -32.98 27.73
N GLY A 666 -9.60 -33.54 27.18
CA GLY A 666 -10.56 -34.37 27.89
C GLY A 666 -9.99 -35.73 28.29
#